data_AF-A0A534K3J8-F1
#
_entry.id   AF-A0A534K3J8-F1
#
_cell.length_a   1.000
_cell.length_b   1.000
_cell.length_c   1.000
_cell.angle_alpha   90.00
_cell.angle_beta   90.00
_cell.angle_gamma   90.00
#
_symmetry.space_group_name_H-M   'P 1'
#
loop_
_entity.id
_entity.type
_entity.pdbx_description
1 polymer ?
#
loop_
_entity_poly.entity_id
_entity_poly.type
_entity_poly.pdbx_seq_one_letter_code
_entity_poly.pdbx_strand_id
1 'polypeptide(L)'
;MNPSVSCRQLSPRIALAILLVLTVFVANPASAAATVQGVSVATDRTDYVNVPGFNVVTSTATVDFNGNGPLDGVRFDWIAPSGGPPFRVRYVTTRSIMPGRAAATDVWTADREGVGFTVLATINTTVGSPPPVASAPATFNVFNRTWGVVVTDVVVTTSPVYENGTVATARADLKYAGNSSYLAGVRFDWYYPDWSPAWTSTDPNPQAVSNNTAFAYGTWTIDAAGRGFHVNATYLGGTPVTNTTAFDVVERLVLTDVPGNVGPGSRLILDASTKWRVCFNMSVDNGGELVVLPGTELRFCRGTGLFVNGTLTVDALSGAPAYFLSLTPVGVPMRAGDWRGITFYAAAPADRSILSNAVIQAVTEGVTVQGTAVRVLNSRIALATGPAVWLQASSSLVGNTTIGQSDIGIREDGCTGAVLDSNVIQGARVGVLLENSVGTLSANDISLSVDAGLQAVQSQVTVDGGSFRDDGNTGVYLSGVPQARLTGVSISGGNDSIVGEDSRGIVIDLSTLVGARYRAAYMINATSTFVNSTLAALQRDLVLVASPTTLVNSTTAAPNLQFNSVITVRNFLHVLVESNLPGLARVANAWANVTSDSVTVSSRRTTASGWSQWILLTDRVILDSTRTRFIANVVEVAFAGYGVISSPRSVDMGTSHVERFLVVPANSNPAFFLGIDGMVLVTIAVLMGTLLIVMPVVRRRRQTNGNVRPRSPSAVALEPGTSYLLPDEKPDRAFGIFSSRITNGAKGLVISRIYPDEARRRYGLAGVPILWLSRGYGRETVNPTNLGALVHEIERFASGKEDPIVLLDGLEYLLVQNDPQKIVKFVEALADTASVHHAKLLIPFDVKSVNETQRALITRDLQTL
;
A
#
# COMPACT_ATOMS: atom_id res chain seq x y z
N MET A 1 3.64 -40.76 -38.93
CA MET A 1 3.67 -42.22 -38.73
C MET A 1 3.48 -42.49 -37.24
N ASN A 2 2.34 -43.08 -36.86
CA ASN A 2 2.27 -44.04 -35.75
C ASN A 2 3.03 -45.32 -36.18
N PRO A 3 3.35 -46.32 -35.30
CA PRO A 3 3.02 -46.47 -33.88
C PRO A 3 4.17 -47.07 -33.00
N SER A 4 3.90 -47.19 -31.69
CA SER A 4 3.93 -48.44 -30.89
C SER A 4 4.64 -48.34 -29.53
N VAL A 5 3.85 -48.20 -28.46
CA VAL A 5 4.11 -48.96 -27.22
C VAL A 5 2.78 -49.56 -26.77
N SER A 6 2.76 -50.89 -26.74
CA SER A 6 1.63 -51.76 -26.43
C SER A 6 1.39 -51.83 -24.92
N CYS A 7 0.21 -51.41 -24.47
CA CYS A 7 -0.28 -51.66 -23.12
C CYS A 7 -1.07 -52.98 -23.10
N ARG A 8 -0.37 -54.10 -22.90
CA ARG A 8 -0.97 -55.40 -22.54
C ARG A 8 -0.29 -55.88 -21.27
N GLN A 9 -0.85 -55.51 -20.11
CA GLN A 9 -0.78 -56.24 -18.84
C GLN A 9 -1.48 -55.47 -17.70
N LEU A 10 -2.74 -55.05 -17.89
CA LEU A 10 -3.59 -54.59 -16.79
C LEU A 10 -4.69 -55.62 -16.55
N SER A 11 -4.73 -56.14 -15.33
CA SER A 11 -5.68 -57.17 -14.90
C SER A 11 -7.12 -56.64 -14.89
N PRO A 12 -8.14 -57.49 -15.13
CA PRO A 12 -9.54 -57.07 -15.22
C PRO A 12 -10.10 -56.43 -13.94
N ARG A 13 -9.42 -56.59 -12.79
CA ARG A 13 -9.80 -55.93 -11.52
C ARG A 13 -9.42 -54.45 -11.46
N ILE A 14 -8.37 -54.04 -12.18
CA ILE A 14 -7.93 -52.63 -12.22
C ILE A 14 -8.75 -51.84 -13.25
N ALA A 15 -9.13 -52.47 -14.36
CA ALA A 15 -10.05 -51.88 -15.34
C ALA A 15 -11.45 -51.64 -14.75
N LEU A 16 -11.95 -52.55 -13.90
CA LEU A 16 -13.24 -52.39 -13.22
C LEU A 16 -13.19 -51.32 -12.12
N ALA A 17 -12.08 -51.19 -11.39
CA ALA A 17 -11.89 -50.11 -10.41
C ALA A 17 -11.81 -48.73 -11.08
N ILE A 18 -11.15 -48.62 -12.24
CA ILE A 18 -11.08 -47.38 -13.01
C ILE A 18 -12.44 -47.04 -13.63
N LEU A 19 -13.21 -48.03 -14.11
CA LEU A 19 -14.57 -47.81 -14.63
C LEU A 19 -15.57 -47.43 -13.54
N LEU A 20 -15.46 -48.00 -12.33
CA LEU A 20 -16.33 -47.68 -11.19
C LEU A 20 -16.03 -46.28 -10.62
N VAL A 21 -14.77 -45.84 -10.65
CA VAL A 21 -14.36 -44.48 -10.28
C VAL A 21 -14.77 -43.45 -11.35
N LEU A 22 -14.87 -43.84 -12.62
CA LEU A 22 -15.36 -42.98 -13.71
C LEU A 22 -16.89 -42.87 -13.79
N THR A 23 -17.65 -43.81 -13.20
CA THR A 23 -19.13 -43.75 -13.16
C THR A 23 -19.73 -43.07 -11.91
N VAL A 24 -18.90 -42.69 -10.92
CA VAL A 24 -19.36 -41.96 -9.72
C VAL A 24 -19.33 -40.43 -9.90
N PHE A 25 -18.92 -39.92 -11.06
CA PHE A 25 -18.93 -38.48 -11.39
C PHE A 25 -20.06 -38.05 -12.35
N VAL A 26 -21.20 -38.73 -12.35
CA VAL A 26 -22.41 -38.26 -13.05
C VAL A 26 -23.60 -38.27 -12.10
N ALA A 27 -23.69 -37.21 -11.29
CA ALA A 27 -24.92 -36.58 -10.80
C ALA A 27 -24.51 -35.39 -9.93
N ASN A 28 -24.42 -34.18 -10.49
CA ASN A 28 -24.49 -32.98 -9.66
C ASN A 28 -25.92 -32.88 -9.13
N PRO A 29 -26.17 -32.92 -7.81
CA PRO A 29 -27.46 -32.49 -7.31
C PRO A 29 -27.63 -31.00 -7.62
N ALA A 30 -28.83 -30.59 -8.02
CA ALA A 30 -29.19 -29.19 -8.18
C ALA A 30 -28.68 -28.39 -6.97
N SER A 31 -27.89 -27.33 -7.22
CA SER A 31 -27.35 -26.48 -6.17
C SER A 31 -28.50 -25.92 -5.34
N ALA A 32 -28.61 -26.32 -4.08
CA ALA A 32 -29.58 -25.77 -3.16
C ALA A 32 -29.44 -24.23 -3.11
N ALA A 33 -30.53 -23.51 -3.39
CA ALA A 33 -30.57 -22.05 -3.38
C ALA A 33 -30.08 -21.50 -2.04
N ALA A 34 -29.21 -20.49 -2.07
CA ALA A 34 -28.78 -19.84 -0.84
C ALA A 34 -29.93 -19.03 -0.23
N THR A 35 -30.24 -19.30 1.04
CA THR A 35 -31.30 -18.60 1.77
C THR A 35 -30.69 -17.84 2.93
N VAL A 36 -30.86 -16.51 2.91
CA VAL A 36 -30.37 -15.61 3.97
C VAL A 36 -31.14 -15.88 5.25
N GLN A 37 -30.41 -16.17 6.32
CA GLN A 37 -30.93 -16.37 7.66
C GLN A 37 -30.94 -15.06 8.47
N GLY A 38 -30.00 -14.16 8.20
CA GLY A 38 -29.90 -12.88 8.88
C GLY A 38 -28.88 -11.94 8.23
N VAL A 39 -29.03 -10.65 8.53
CA VAL A 39 -28.03 -9.62 8.20
C VAL A 39 -27.81 -8.73 9.42
N SER A 40 -26.56 -8.45 9.72
CA SER A 40 -26.14 -7.46 10.72
C SER A 40 -25.29 -6.40 10.06
N VAL A 41 -25.27 -5.19 10.61
CA VAL A 41 -24.42 -4.09 10.14
C VAL A 41 -23.71 -3.46 11.31
N ALA A 42 -22.46 -3.08 11.10
CA ALA A 42 -21.65 -2.33 12.05
C ALA A 42 -20.81 -1.29 11.30
N THR A 43 -20.37 -0.27 12.02
CA THR A 43 -19.33 0.66 11.57
C THR A 43 -17.98 0.26 12.17
N ASP A 44 -16.87 0.71 11.59
CA ASP A 44 -15.51 0.48 12.11
C ASP A 44 -15.34 1.08 13.52
N ARG A 45 -16.06 2.18 13.79
CA ARG A 45 -16.11 2.87 15.09
C ARG A 45 -17.52 3.41 15.32
N THR A 46 -17.86 3.69 16.57
CA THR A 46 -19.13 4.39 16.90
C THR A 46 -18.98 5.90 16.88
N ASP A 47 -17.75 6.40 16.99
CA ASP A 47 -17.47 7.82 17.16
C ASP A 47 -16.36 8.26 16.21
N TYR A 48 -16.59 9.40 15.56
CA TYR A 48 -15.69 10.01 14.59
C TYR A 48 -15.51 11.49 14.92
N VAL A 49 -14.39 12.05 14.50
CA VAL A 49 -14.17 13.51 14.56
C VAL A 49 -14.02 14.00 13.13
N ASN A 50 -14.70 15.10 12.78
CA ASN A 50 -14.64 15.71 11.45
C ASN A 50 -13.29 16.39 11.16
N VAL A 51 -12.23 15.59 11.14
CA VAL A 51 -10.84 15.97 10.86
C VAL A 51 -10.31 14.97 9.81
N PRO A 52 -9.56 15.44 8.79
CA PRO A 52 -9.00 14.56 7.78
C PRO A 52 -8.26 13.36 8.40
N GLY A 53 -8.60 12.15 7.94
CA GLY A 53 -8.03 10.89 8.45
C GLY A 53 -8.83 10.26 9.60
N PHE A 54 -9.62 11.03 10.34
CA PHE A 54 -10.47 10.55 11.45
C PHE A 54 -11.97 10.64 11.16
N ASN A 55 -12.34 11.22 10.02
CA ASN A 55 -13.71 11.45 9.57
C ASN A 55 -14.23 10.39 8.57
N VAL A 56 -13.50 9.28 8.39
CA VAL A 56 -13.89 8.22 7.44
C VAL A 56 -14.65 7.12 8.19
N VAL A 57 -15.94 7.00 7.91
CA VAL A 57 -16.86 5.99 8.46
C VAL A 57 -16.93 4.81 7.51
N THR A 58 -16.45 3.65 7.94
CA THR A 58 -16.51 2.39 7.20
C THR A 58 -17.59 1.50 7.79
N SER A 59 -18.63 1.18 7.03
CA SER A 59 -19.69 0.27 7.47
C SER A 59 -19.55 -1.10 6.80
N THR A 60 -19.60 -2.16 7.59
CA THR A 60 -19.57 -3.55 7.12
C THR A 60 -20.85 -4.27 7.52
N ALA A 61 -21.53 -4.84 6.55
CA ALA A 61 -22.67 -5.72 6.75
C ALA A 61 -22.23 -7.18 6.66
N THR A 62 -22.64 -8.01 7.62
CA THR A 62 -22.39 -9.45 7.64
C THR A 62 -23.70 -10.19 7.40
N VAL A 63 -23.70 -11.11 6.44
CA VAL A 63 -24.87 -11.89 6.02
C VAL A 63 -24.62 -13.36 6.34
N ASP A 64 -25.51 -13.96 7.13
CA ASP A 64 -25.51 -15.38 7.45
C ASP A 64 -26.54 -16.08 6.55
N PHE A 65 -26.14 -17.17 5.89
CA PHE A 65 -26.97 -17.86 4.90
C PHE A 65 -26.69 -19.37 4.85
N ASN A 66 -27.68 -20.14 4.40
CA ASN A 66 -27.56 -21.58 4.18
C ASN A 66 -27.60 -21.89 2.68
N GLY A 67 -26.85 -22.91 2.23
CA GLY A 67 -26.79 -23.33 0.84
C GLY A 67 -25.57 -22.79 0.09
N ASN A 68 -25.37 -23.31 -1.13
CA ASN A 68 -24.18 -23.00 -1.93
C ASN A 68 -24.50 -22.10 -3.14
N GLY A 69 -25.72 -21.55 -3.19
CA GLY A 69 -26.15 -20.63 -4.24
C GLY A 69 -25.65 -19.19 -4.07
N PRO A 70 -25.83 -18.33 -5.09
CA PRO A 70 -25.45 -16.91 -5.02
C PRO A 70 -26.34 -16.10 -4.06
N LEU A 71 -25.86 -14.92 -3.64
CA LEU A 71 -26.57 -13.96 -2.79
C LEU A 71 -26.74 -12.62 -3.52
N ASP A 72 -27.80 -11.88 -3.18
CA ASP A 72 -27.95 -10.49 -3.63
C ASP A 72 -26.92 -9.55 -2.96
N GLY A 73 -26.68 -8.38 -3.57
CA GLY A 73 -25.91 -7.31 -2.95
C GLY A 73 -26.62 -6.70 -1.74
N VAL A 74 -25.86 -6.26 -0.74
CA VAL A 74 -26.40 -5.55 0.43
C VAL A 74 -26.61 -4.09 0.10
N ARG A 75 -27.80 -3.57 0.40
CA ARG A 75 -28.13 -2.14 0.33
C ARG A 75 -27.83 -1.47 1.68
N PHE A 76 -26.98 -0.44 1.66
CA PHE A 76 -26.68 0.45 2.77
C PHE A 76 -27.49 1.74 2.63
N ASP A 77 -28.32 2.05 3.64
CA ASP A 77 -29.06 3.31 3.75
C ASP A 77 -28.45 4.15 4.89
N TRP A 78 -27.84 5.29 4.57
CA TRP A 78 -27.21 6.20 5.53
C TRP A 78 -28.15 7.36 5.87
N ILE A 79 -28.49 7.52 7.14
CA ILE A 79 -29.53 8.43 7.63
C ILE A 79 -28.94 9.42 8.63
N ALA A 80 -29.33 10.68 8.51
CA ALA A 80 -28.87 11.76 9.38
C ALA A 80 -29.63 11.78 10.73
N PRO A 81 -29.05 12.35 11.80
CA PRO A 81 -29.67 12.42 13.13
C PRO A 81 -31.08 13.02 13.19
N SER A 82 -31.38 13.96 12.29
CA SER A 82 -32.68 14.65 12.23
C SER A 82 -33.86 13.74 11.86
N GLY A 83 -33.59 12.49 11.47
CA GLY A 83 -34.57 11.63 10.82
C GLY A 83 -34.89 12.10 9.39
N GLY A 84 -35.40 11.19 8.56
CA GLY A 84 -35.74 11.47 7.15
C GLY A 84 -35.23 10.40 6.18
N PRO A 85 -35.39 10.60 4.85
CA PRO A 85 -34.86 9.68 3.85
C PRO A 85 -33.33 9.62 3.93
N PRO A 86 -32.71 8.48 3.54
CA PRO A 86 -31.26 8.35 3.57
C PRO A 86 -30.60 9.40 2.69
N PHE A 87 -29.61 10.10 3.23
CA PHE A 87 -28.83 11.09 2.47
C PHE A 87 -27.84 10.42 1.50
N ARG A 88 -27.55 9.12 1.73
CA ARG A 88 -26.68 8.31 0.89
C ARG A 88 -27.20 6.87 0.87
N VAL A 89 -27.31 6.31 -0.34
CA VAL A 89 -27.69 4.90 -0.57
C VAL A 89 -26.63 4.24 -1.45
N ARG A 90 -26.22 3.03 -1.09
CA ARG A 90 -25.24 2.23 -1.84
C ARG A 90 -25.61 0.77 -1.85
N TYR A 91 -25.39 0.11 -2.99
CA TYR A 91 -25.51 -1.33 -3.12
C TYR A 91 -24.11 -1.90 -3.27
N VAL A 92 -23.73 -2.83 -2.40
CA VAL A 92 -22.41 -3.44 -2.37
C VAL A 92 -22.55 -4.94 -2.45
N THR A 93 -21.81 -5.55 -3.38
CA THR A 93 -21.80 -7.00 -3.55
C THR A 93 -21.25 -7.70 -2.32
N THR A 94 -21.89 -8.82 -1.96
CA THR A 94 -21.42 -9.68 -0.88
C THR A 94 -20.19 -10.46 -1.33
N ARG A 95 -19.21 -10.57 -0.44
CA ARG A 95 -18.01 -11.40 -0.61
C ARG A 95 -18.04 -12.47 0.48
N SER A 96 -18.00 -13.75 0.08
CA SER A 96 -17.90 -14.85 1.05
C SER A 96 -16.63 -14.67 1.89
N ILE A 97 -16.79 -14.73 3.21
CA ILE A 97 -15.69 -14.70 4.18
C ILE A 97 -15.34 -16.13 4.57
N MET A 98 -16.37 -16.96 4.77
CA MET A 98 -16.29 -18.38 5.06
C MET A 98 -17.59 -19.08 4.64
N PRO A 99 -17.66 -20.42 4.61
CA PRO A 99 -18.89 -21.13 4.29
C PRO A 99 -20.07 -20.66 5.16
N GLY A 100 -21.19 -20.32 4.53
CA GLY A 100 -22.40 -19.81 5.20
C GLY A 100 -22.34 -18.36 5.69
N ARG A 101 -21.26 -17.62 5.42
CA ARG A 101 -21.12 -16.21 5.81
C ARG A 101 -20.46 -15.32 4.76
N ALA A 102 -21.06 -14.18 4.48
CA ALA A 102 -20.54 -13.18 3.54
C ALA A 102 -20.53 -11.78 4.14
N ALA A 103 -19.70 -10.88 3.62
CA ALA A 103 -19.69 -9.47 4.00
C ALA A 103 -19.72 -8.53 2.81
N ALA A 104 -20.27 -7.35 3.03
CA ALA A 104 -20.23 -6.21 2.13
C ALA A 104 -19.78 -4.97 2.92
N THR A 105 -18.96 -4.10 2.33
CA THR A 105 -18.40 -2.93 3.02
C THR A 105 -18.57 -1.67 2.18
N ASP A 106 -19.03 -0.59 2.81
CA ASP A 106 -19.20 0.73 2.22
C ASP A 106 -18.53 1.80 3.09
N VAL A 107 -18.09 2.91 2.48
CA VAL A 107 -17.32 3.96 3.16
C VAL A 107 -17.93 5.34 2.90
N TRP A 108 -18.03 6.16 3.95
CA TRP A 108 -18.45 7.55 3.90
C TRP A 108 -17.45 8.46 4.62
N THR A 109 -16.89 9.44 3.91
CA THR A 109 -16.12 10.52 4.54
C THR A 109 -17.08 11.59 5.02
N ALA A 110 -17.13 11.82 6.33
CA ALA A 110 -18.04 12.76 6.94
C ALA A 110 -17.77 14.18 6.43
N ASP A 111 -18.81 14.78 5.86
CA ASP A 111 -18.89 16.17 5.41
C ASP A 111 -19.71 17.05 6.36
N ARG A 112 -20.23 16.45 7.44
CA ARG A 112 -21.17 17.04 8.39
C ARG A 112 -21.02 16.40 9.78
N GLU A 113 -21.43 17.14 10.80
CA GLU A 113 -21.33 16.77 12.22
C GLU A 113 -22.72 16.47 12.80
N GLY A 114 -22.79 15.63 13.83
CA GLY A 114 -24.03 15.24 14.50
C GLY A 114 -23.92 13.94 15.30
N VAL A 115 -24.83 13.77 16.26
CA VAL A 115 -24.92 12.59 17.14
C VAL A 115 -26.12 11.77 16.71
N GLY A 116 -25.94 10.46 16.47
CA GLY A 116 -27.03 9.56 16.10
C GLY A 116 -27.26 9.40 14.60
N PHE A 117 -26.21 9.45 13.78
CA PHE A 117 -26.31 8.94 12.41
C PHE A 117 -26.61 7.45 12.44
N THR A 118 -27.36 6.95 11.46
CA THR A 118 -27.66 5.51 11.38
C THR A 118 -27.34 4.97 10.00
N VAL A 119 -26.85 3.73 9.95
CA VAL A 119 -26.71 2.95 8.73
C VAL A 119 -27.50 1.64 8.86
N LEU A 120 -28.36 1.38 7.87
CA LEU A 120 -29.17 0.16 7.78
C LEU A 120 -28.67 -0.69 6.61
N ALA A 121 -28.58 -2.01 6.81
CA ALA A 121 -28.31 -2.97 5.75
C ALA A 121 -29.56 -3.77 5.42
N THR A 122 -29.88 -3.91 4.13
CA THR A 122 -30.98 -4.77 3.65
C THR A 122 -30.52 -5.68 2.52
N ILE A 123 -31.03 -6.91 2.50
CA ILE A 123 -30.74 -7.93 1.48
C ILE A 123 -31.96 -8.82 1.29
N ASN A 124 -32.22 -9.31 0.07
CA ASN A 124 -33.34 -10.25 -0.15
C ASN A 124 -33.10 -11.62 0.49
N THR A 125 -34.17 -12.27 0.94
CA THR A 125 -34.13 -13.61 1.57
C THR A 125 -33.59 -14.68 0.61
N THR A 126 -33.97 -14.59 -0.66
CA THR A 126 -33.41 -15.37 -1.77
C THR A 126 -33.23 -14.44 -2.98
N VAL A 127 -32.29 -14.75 -3.86
CA VAL A 127 -31.95 -13.91 -5.03
C VAL A 127 -33.20 -13.46 -5.78
N GLY A 128 -33.37 -12.15 -5.90
CA GLY A 128 -34.48 -11.53 -6.65
C GLY A 128 -35.89 -11.71 -6.06
N SER A 129 -36.03 -12.33 -4.87
CA SER A 129 -37.34 -12.61 -4.27
C SER A 129 -37.51 -11.88 -2.93
N PRO A 130 -38.40 -10.88 -2.84
CA PRO A 130 -38.78 -10.28 -1.56
C PRO A 130 -39.55 -11.29 -0.67
N PRO A 131 -39.59 -11.11 0.66
CA PRO A 131 -39.22 -9.89 1.40
C PRO A 131 -37.72 -9.76 1.69
N PRO A 132 -37.19 -8.52 1.76
CA PRO A 132 -35.84 -8.26 2.22
C PRO A 132 -35.70 -8.45 3.74
N VAL A 133 -34.62 -9.09 4.14
CA VAL A 133 -34.12 -9.12 5.51
C VAL A 133 -33.41 -7.81 5.78
N ALA A 134 -33.75 -7.15 6.88
CA ALA A 134 -33.13 -5.91 7.32
C ALA A 134 -32.32 -6.14 8.60
N SER A 135 -31.19 -5.46 8.71
CA SER A 135 -30.41 -5.43 9.94
C SER A 135 -31.04 -4.47 10.95
N ALA A 136 -30.70 -4.62 12.22
CA ALA A 136 -30.79 -3.51 13.15
C ALA A 136 -29.91 -2.35 12.63
N PRO A 137 -30.28 -1.06 12.87
CA PRO A 137 -29.44 0.07 12.49
C PRO A 137 -28.15 0.09 13.32
N ALA A 138 -27.02 0.32 12.67
CA ALA A 138 -25.80 0.71 13.37
C ALA A 138 -25.79 2.23 13.54
N THR A 139 -25.69 2.69 14.78
CA THR A 139 -25.67 4.11 15.13
C THR A 139 -24.23 4.58 15.34
N PHE A 140 -23.91 5.76 14.83
CA PHE A 140 -22.60 6.38 15.03
C PHE A 140 -22.70 7.92 15.13
N ASN A 141 -21.63 8.55 15.63
CA ASN A 141 -21.55 9.98 15.89
C ASN A 141 -20.38 10.61 15.13
N VAL A 142 -20.56 11.83 14.66
CA VAL A 142 -19.49 12.64 14.07
C VAL A 142 -19.39 13.96 14.84
N PHE A 143 -18.34 14.11 15.64
CA PHE A 143 -18.12 15.29 16.47
C PHE A 143 -17.29 16.36 15.75
N ASN A 144 -17.52 17.61 16.14
CA ASN A 144 -16.56 18.68 15.91
C ASN A 144 -15.33 18.48 16.81
N ARG A 145 -14.16 18.95 16.36
CA ARG A 145 -12.88 18.88 17.07
C ARG A 145 -12.90 19.48 18.48
N THR A 146 -13.82 20.40 18.76
CA THR A 146 -13.95 21.07 20.07
C THR A 146 -14.76 20.28 21.10
N TRP A 147 -15.62 19.35 20.68
CA TRP A 147 -16.68 18.77 21.52
C TRP A 147 -16.49 17.29 21.85
N GLY A 148 -15.39 16.66 21.41
CA GLY A 148 -15.14 15.25 21.72
C GLY A 148 -13.72 14.80 21.40
N VAL A 149 -13.45 13.54 21.71
CA VAL A 149 -12.21 12.84 21.40
C VAL A 149 -12.50 11.44 20.89
N VAL A 150 -11.74 10.98 19.91
CA VAL A 150 -11.78 9.61 19.41
C VAL A 150 -10.37 9.07 19.42
N VAL A 151 -10.16 7.97 20.15
CA VAL A 151 -8.93 7.19 20.12
C VAL A 151 -9.05 6.15 19.02
N THR A 152 -8.07 6.09 18.13
CA THR A 152 -8.04 5.14 17.01
C THR A 152 -7.09 3.99 17.23
N ASP A 153 -6.09 4.19 18.09
CA ASP A 153 -5.06 3.19 18.33
C ASP A 153 -4.53 3.30 19.76
N VAL A 154 -4.12 2.17 20.29
CA VAL A 154 -3.43 2.04 21.57
C VAL A 154 -2.27 1.08 21.33
N VAL A 155 -1.07 1.44 21.73
CA VAL A 155 0.10 0.57 21.68
C VAL A 155 0.62 0.38 23.09
N VAL A 156 0.63 -0.85 23.61
CA VAL A 156 1.16 -1.14 24.93
C VAL A 156 2.60 -1.63 24.84
N THR A 157 3.47 -1.03 25.64
CA THR A 157 4.87 -1.40 25.77
C THR A 157 5.21 -1.69 27.23
N THR A 158 6.14 -2.62 27.44
CA THR A 158 6.63 -2.99 28.78
C THR A 158 8.05 -3.54 28.64
N SER A 159 8.79 -3.62 29.75
CA SER A 159 10.12 -4.23 29.72
C SER A 159 9.99 -5.72 29.40
N PRO A 160 10.89 -6.30 28.59
CA PRO A 160 10.76 -7.69 28.14
C PRO A 160 10.91 -8.70 29.29
N VAL A 161 11.60 -8.32 30.38
CA VAL A 161 11.83 -9.18 31.53
C VAL A 161 11.66 -8.41 32.84
N TYR A 162 11.00 -9.05 33.80
CA TYR A 162 10.97 -8.60 35.20
C TYR A 162 11.45 -9.70 36.13
N GLU A 163 11.82 -9.32 37.36
CA GLU A 163 12.09 -10.27 38.44
C GLU A 163 10.84 -10.47 39.29
N ASN A 164 10.58 -11.71 39.70
CA ASN A 164 9.50 -12.03 40.62
C ASN A 164 9.61 -11.22 41.94
N GLY A 165 8.50 -10.61 42.38
CA GLY A 165 8.47 -9.70 43.54
C GLY A 165 8.85 -8.25 43.25
N THR A 166 9.14 -7.89 42.00
CA THR A 166 9.34 -6.49 41.57
C THR A 166 8.08 -5.92 40.92
N VAL A 167 8.04 -4.60 40.72
CA VAL A 167 6.92 -3.91 40.06
C VAL A 167 7.13 -3.92 38.55
N ALA A 168 6.24 -4.60 37.82
CA ALA A 168 6.09 -4.45 36.38
C ALA A 168 5.41 -3.11 36.05
N THR A 169 5.86 -2.49 34.96
CA THR A 169 5.29 -1.24 34.45
C THR A 169 4.96 -1.38 32.98
N ALA A 170 3.73 -1.10 32.60
CA ALA A 170 3.30 -1.00 31.23
C ALA A 170 2.98 0.45 30.89
N ARG A 171 3.36 0.88 29.69
CA ARG A 171 3.00 2.17 29.11
C ARG A 171 2.07 1.92 27.94
N ALA A 172 0.91 2.57 27.94
CA ALA A 172 0.02 2.61 26.79
C ALA A 172 0.16 3.96 26.11
N ASP A 173 0.57 3.97 24.85
CA ASP A 173 0.59 5.15 24.01
C ASP A 173 -0.67 5.15 23.13
N LEU A 174 -1.45 6.23 23.21
CA LEU A 174 -2.73 6.40 22.53
C LEU A 174 -2.58 7.33 21.34
N LYS A 175 -3.19 6.97 20.22
CA LYS A 175 -3.41 7.85 19.08
C LYS A 175 -4.84 8.35 19.08
N TYR A 176 -5.03 9.67 19.11
CA TYR A 176 -6.35 10.27 19.20
C TYR A 176 -6.53 11.48 18.29
N ALA A 177 -7.78 11.83 18.02
CA ALA A 177 -8.19 13.09 17.40
C ALA A 177 -9.28 13.77 18.22
N GLY A 178 -9.28 15.10 18.25
CA GLY A 178 -10.24 15.90 19.00
C GLY A 178 -9.58 16.68 20.13
N ASN A 179 -10.33 16.90 21.21
CA ASN A 179 -9.89 17.66 22.38
C ASN A 179 -9.44 16.70 23.51
N SER A 180 -8.16 16.76 23.88
CA SER A 180 -7.54 15.89 24.88
C SER A 180 -8.19 15.96 26.26
N SER A 181 -8.87 17.06 26.61
CA SER A 181 -9.58 17.18 27.89
C SER A 181 -10.75 16.19 28.04
N TYR A 182 -11.16 15.52 26.97
CA TYR A 182 -12.21 14.49 26.99
C TYR A 182 -11.65 13.05 26.99
N LEU A 183 -10.31 12.87 27.09
CA LEU A 183 -9.73 11.53 27.16
C LEU A 183 -10.23 10.78 28.41
N ALA A 184 -10.85 9.61 28.20
CA ALA A 184 -11.23 8.68 29.26
C ALA A 184 -10.03 7.85 29.76
N GLY A 185 -10.22 7.08 30.84
CA GLY A 185 -9.17 6.25 31.41
C GLY A 185 -8.73 5.07 30.53
N VAL A 186 -7.51 4.57 30.78
CA VAL A 186 -6.97 3.33 30.19
C VAL A 186 -6.88 2.27 31.27
N ARG A 187 -7.51 1.11 31.02
CA ARG A 187 -7.42 -0.07 31.87
C ARG A 187 -6.29 -0.97 31.41
N PHE A 188 -5.48 -1.43 32.36
CA PHE A 188 -4.43 -2.41 32.17
C PHE A 188 -4.85 -3.71 32.86
N ASP A 189 -5.13 -4.73 32.06
CA ASP A 189 -5.44 -6.08 32.53
C ASP A 189 -4.20 -6.96 32.34
N TRP A 190 -3.66 -7.46 33.44
CA TRP A 190 -2.47 -8.29 33.50
C TRP A 190 -2.88 -9.76 33.63
N TYR A 191 -2.18 -10.64 32.94
CA TYR A 191 -2.50 -12.07 32.86
C TYR A 191 -1.27 -12.92 33.11
N TYR A 192 -1.49 -14.06 33.76
CA TYR A 192 -0.53 -15.15 33.83
C TYR A 192 -0.34 -15.82 32.46
N PRO A 193 0.71 -16.65 32.27
CA PRO A 193 0.98 -17.34 31.00
C PRO A 193 -0.15 -18.20 30.44
N ASP A 194 -1.05 -18.69 31.30
CA ASP A 194 -2.23 -19.47 30.93
C ASP A 194 -3.45 -18.60 30.59
N TRP A 195 -3.26 -17.28 30.48
CA TRP A 195 -4.31 -16.26 30.28
C TRP A 195 -5.31 -16.13 31.43
N SER A 196 -5.02 -16.68 32.61
CA SER A 196 -5.81 -16.37 33.80
C SER A 196 -5.55 -14.93 34.28
N PRO A 197 -6.56 -14.18 34.75
CA PRO A 197 -6.37 -12.81 35.23
C PRO A 197 -5.46 -12.76 36.46
N ALA A 198 -4.42 -11.92 36.40
CA ALA A 198 -3.49 -11.70 37.49
C ALA A 198 -3.82 -10.43 38.28
N TRP A 199 -3.96 -9.31 37.58
CA TRP A 199 -4.19 -8.00 38.19
C TRP A 199 -4.87 -7.05 37.20
N THR A 200 -5.62 -6.08 37.71
CA THR A 200 -6.19 -5.01 36.90
C THR A 200 -5.94 -3.66 37.56
N SER A 201 -5.48 -2.69 36.78
CA SER A 201 -5.33 -1.30 37.20
C SER A 201 -5.89 -0.36 36.15
N THR A 202 -6.44 0.79 36.54
CA THR A 202 -6.92 1.80 35.59
C THR A 202 -6.22 3.12 35.86
N ASP A 203 -5.61 3.69 34.82
CA ASP A 203 -5.18 5.08 34.82
C ASP A 203 -6.35 5.96 34.36
N PRO A 204 -6.96 6.76 35.25
CA PRO A 204 -8.14 7.54 34.90
C PRO A 204 -7.83 8.76 34.02
N ASN A 205 -6.58 9.20 33.94
CA ASN A 205 -6.20 10.48 33.34
C ASN A 205 -5.00 10.33 32.40
N PRO A 206 -5.19 9.81 31.17
CA PRO A 206 -4.12 9.75 30.18
C PRO A 206 -3.53 11.15 29.92
N GLN A 207 -2.21 11.24 29.94
CA GLN A 207 -1.49 12.49 29.78
C GLN A 207 -1.21 12.75 28.30
N ALA A 208 -1.78 13.84 27.77
CA ALA A 208 -1.51 14.27 26.40
C ALA A 208 -0.06 14.77 26.25
N VAL A 209 0.66 14.22 25.27
CA VAL A 209 2.03 14.63 24.92
C VAL A 209 2.02 15.63 23.77
N SER A 210 1.09 15.44 22.85
CA SER A 210 0.90 16.27 21.67
C SER A 210 -0.58 16.43 21.35
N ASN A 211 -0.91 17.06 20.22
CA ASN A 211 -2.30 17.27 19.77
C ASN A 211 -3.02 15.99 19.30
N ASN A 212 -2.30 14.87 19.18
CA ASN A 212 -2.84 13.60 18.70
C ASN A 212 -2.25 12.36 19.41
N THR A 213 -1.39 12.55 20.40
CA THR A 213 -0.83 11.45 21.21
C THR A 213 -0.94 11.72 22.70
N ALA A 214 -1.27 10.67 23.45
CA ALA A 214 -1.30 10.66 24.91
C ALA A 214 -0.69 9.36 25.43
N PHE A 215 -0.31 9.31 26.70
CA PHE A 215 0.09 8.05 27.33
C PHE A 215 -0.63 7.82 28.65
N ALA A 216 -0.67 6.57 29.07
CA ALA A 216 -1.12 6.12 30.38
C ALA A 216 -0.18 5.05 30.92
N TYR A 217 -0.16 4.85 32.24
CA TYR A 217 0.67 3.83 32.86
C TYR A 217 -0.15 2.84 33.69
N GLY A 218 0.20 1.57 33.58
CA GLY A 218 -0.25 0.50 34.46
C GLY A 218 0.92 -0.07 35.25
N THR A 219 0.67 -0.49 36.49
CA THR A 219 1.67 -1.18 37.29
C THR A 219 1.08 -2.40 37.96
N TRP A 220 1.93 -3.42 38.15
CA TRP A 220 1.58 -4.65 38.86
C TRP A 220 2.78 -5.13 39.66
N THR A 221 2.59 -5.40 40.95
CA THR A 221 3.61 -6.08 41.76
C THR A 221 3.52 -7.58 41.49
N ILE A 222 4.56 -8.11 40.86
CA ILE A 222 4.59 -9.50 40.39
C ILE A 222 4.67 -10.46 41.56
N ASP A 223 3.87 -11.52 41.52
CA ASP A 223 3.74 -12.53 42.57
C ASP A 223 4.08 -13.97 42.10
N ALA A 224 4.33 -14.18 40.81
CA ALA A 224 4.73 -15.46 40.23
C ALA A 224 5.76 -15.30 39.11
N ALA A 225 6.60 -16.32 38.92
CA ALA A 225 7.54 -16.40 37.80
C ALA A 225 7.03 -17.32 36.68
N GLY A 226 7.58 -17.15 35.47
CA GLY A 226 7.13 -17.86 34.27
C GLY A 226 7.41 -17.07 32.99
N ARG A 227 7.10 -17.65 31.84
CA ARG A 227 7.31 -17.03 30.54
C ARG A 227 5.99 -16.72 29.85
N GLY A 228 5.95 -15.62 29.10
CA GLY A 228 4.75 -15.22 28.36
C GLY A 228 3.64 -14.71 29.25
N PHE A 229 3.95 -13.89 30.26
CA PHE A 229 2.94 -13.05 30.89
C PHE A 229 2.46 -12.01 29.87
N HIS A 230 1.24 -11.52 30.05
CA HIS A 230 0.62 -10.59 29.11
C HIS A 230 0.01 -9.40 29.84
N VAL A 231 0.01 -8.24 29.17
CA VAL A 231 -0.74 -7.06 29.60
C VAL A 231 -1.54 -6.51 28.43
N ASN A 232 -2.83 -6.30 28.67
CA ASN A 232 -3.73 -5.65 27.74
C ASN A 232 -3.96 -4.22 28.21
N ALA A 233 -3.65 -3.23 27.37
CA ALA A 233 -4.09 -1.87 27.59
C ALA A 233 -5.36 -1.62 26.79
N THR A 234 -6.44 -1.24 27.46
CA THR A 234 -7.75 -0.96 26.88
C THR A 234 -8.17 0.47 27.20
N TYR A 235 -8.32 1.30 26.17
CA TYR A 235 -8.93 2.62 26.32
C TYR A 235 -10.44 2.47 26.57
N LEU A 236 -10.96 3.18 27.58
CA LEU A 236 -12.34 3.03 28.03
C LEU A 236 -13.32 4.06 27.44
N GLY A 237 -12.85 5.00 26.62
CA GLY A 237 -13.71 6.02 26.00
C GLY A 237 -14.30 5.58 24.66
N GLY A 238 -15.61 5.74 24.47
CA GLY A 238 -16.29 5.33 23.24
C GLY A 238 -16.20 3.81 23.02
N THR A 239 -15.95 3.39 21.77
CA THR A 239 -15.60 2.00 21.45
C THR A 239 -14.24 1.64 22.03
N PRO A 240 -14.13 0.61 22.90
CA PRO A 240 -12.86 0.21 23.46
C PRO A 240 -11.84 -0.20 22.40
N VAL A 241 -10.64 0.36 22.49
CA VAL A 241 -9.47 -0.01 21.69
C VAL A 241 -8.48 -0.71 22.61
N THR A 242 -8.07 -1.92 22.25
CA THR A 242 -7.19 -2.75 23.07
C THR A 242 -5.96 -3.19 22.29
N ASN A 243 -4.81 -3.20 22.98
CA ASN A 243 -3.58 -3.78 22.48
C ASN A 243 -2.90 -4.61 23.58
N THR A 244 -2.13 -5.62 23.17
CA THR A 244 -1.52 -6.60 24.06
C THR A 244 -0.02 -6.68 23.80
N THR A 245 0.76 -6.75 24.88
CA THR A 245 2.19 -7.10 24.82
C THR A 245 2.52 -8.20 25.83
N ALA A 246 3.67 -8.84 25.64
CA ALA A 246 4.12 -9.99 26.44
C ALA A 246 5.48 -9.73 27.08
N PHE A 247 5.70 -10.32 28.25
CA PHE A 247 6.95 -10.24 28.99
C PHE A 247 7.23 -11.55 29.73
N ASP A 248 8.48 -11.75 30.14
CA ASP A 248 8.89 -12.87 30.95
C ASP A 248 9.13 -12.42 32.40
N VAL A 249 8.86 -13.31 33.36
CA VAL A 249 9.23 -13.12 34.75
C VAL A 249 10.23 -14.19 35.14
N VAL A 250 11.44 -13.76 35.47
CA VAL A 250 12.50 -14.66 35.94
C VAL A 250 12.42 -14.80 37.46
N GLU A 251 12.73 -16.01 37.92
CA GLU A 251 12.83 -16.30 39.36
C GLU A 251 13.98 -15.52 39.99
N ARG A 252 13.87 -15.30 41.29
CA ARG A 252 15.00 -14.85 42.10
C ARG A 252 15.86 -16.06 42.45
N LEU A 253 17.15 -16.02 42.10
CA LEU A 253 18.00 -17.21 42.11
C LEU A 253 19.23 -17.09 43.02
N VAL A 254 19.64 -18.22 43.57
CA VAL A 254 20.99 -18.43 44.11
C VAL A 254 21.91 -18.63 42.91
N LEU A 255 22.89 -17.74 42.75
CA LEU A 255 23.74 -17.72 41.57
C LEU A 255 25.11 -18.34 41.84
N THR A 256 25.66 -18.99 40.82
CA THR A 256 27.03 -19.51 40.78
C THR A 256 27.91 -18.53 40.01
N ASP A 257 29.08 -18.19 40.56
CA ASP A 257 30.03 -17.34 39.86
C ASP A 257 30.53 -18.02 38.57
N VAL A 258 30.61 -17.25 37.49
CA VAL A 258 31.26 -17.72 36.25
C VAL A 258 32.73 -18.04 36.55
N PRO A 259 33.31 -19.13 36.00
CA PRO A 259 34.65 -19.61 36.38
C PRO A 259 35.79 -18.60 36.20
N GLY A 260 35.64 -17.64 35.28
CA GLY A 260 36.63 -16.61 35.00
C GLY A 260 36.58 -16.14 33.55
N ASN A 261 37.63 -15.45 33.12
CA ASN A 261 37.85 -15.08 31.72
C ASN A 261 38.11 -16.31 30.85
N VAL A 262 37.75 -16.23 29.57
CA VAL A 262 37.98 -17.29 28.58
C VAL A 262 39.24 -16.96 27.79
N GLY A 263 40.35 -17.60 28.16
CA GLY A 263 41.64 -17.39 27.53
C GLY A 263 41.82 -18.08 26.16
N PRO A 264 42.94 -17.83 25.46
CA PRO A 264 43.23 -18.44 24.16
C PRO A 264 43.23 -19.98 24.20
N GLY A 265 42.56 -20.62 23.24
CA GLY A 265 42.47 -22.08 23.14
C GLY A 265 41.54 -22.74 24.16
N SER A 266 40.91 -21.96 25.04
CA SER A 266 39.92 -22.44 25.99
C SER A 266 38.50 -22.26 25.47
N ARG A 267 37.61 -23.18 25.85
CA ARG A 267 36.20 -23.16 25.51
C ARG A 267 35.37 -23.27 26.77
N LEU A 268 34.55 -22.26 27.04
CA LEU A 268 33.61 -22.23 28.17
C LEU A 268 32.19 -22.37 27.65
N ILE A 269 31.45 -23.35 28.16
CA ILE A 269 30.05 -23.58 27.83
C ILE A 269 29.21 -23.30 29.07
N LEU A 270 28.27 -22.37 28.94
CA LEU A 270 27.30 -22.03 29.99
C LEU A 270 25.94 -22.58 29.60
N ASP A 271 25.31 -23.32 30.51
CA ASP A 271 24.02 -23.96 30.30
C ASP A 271 22.95 -23.48 31.30
N ALA A 272 21.71 -23.86 31.01
CA ALA A 272 20.53 -23.47 31.77
C ALA A 272 20.36 -24.24 33.10
N SER A 273 21.15 -25.29 33.36
CA SER A 273 21.12 -26.01 34.64
C SER A 273 21.69 -25.17 35.78
N THR A 274 22.54 -24.21 35.42
CA THR A 274 23.17 -23.26 36.34
C THR A 274 22.66 -21.85 36.08
N LYS A 275 22.53 -21.06 37.16
CA LYS A 275 22.20 -19.64 37.08
C LYS A 275 23.46 -18.85 37.38
N TRP A 276 23.91 -18.08 36.40
CA TRP A 276 25.27 -17.54 36.39
C TRP A 276 25.33 -16.11 36.93
N ARG A 277 26.34 -15.83 37.74
CA ARG A 277 26.67 -14.49 38.25
C ARG A 277 28.01 -14.03 37.67
N VAL A 278 28.02 -12.79 37.18
CA VAL A 278 29.21 -12.12 36.65
C VAL A 278 29.44 -10.82 37.43
N CYS A 279 30.44 -10.80 38.31
CA CYS A 279 30.74 -9.63 39.15
C CYS A 279 32.12 -9.00 38.91
N PHE A 280 32.66 -9.24 37.71
CA PHE A 280 33.88 -8.64 37.20
C PHE A 280 33.68 -8.32 35.71
N ASN A 281 34.61 -7.56 35.12
CA ASN A 281 34.64 -7.37 33.66
C ASN A 281 35.12 -8.67 33.02
N MET A 282 34.17 -9.45 32.50
CA MET A 282 34.46 -10.74 31.89
C MET A 282 35.04 -10.53 30.49
N SER A 283 36.18 -11.15 30.20
CA SER A 283 36.77 -11.17 28.86
C SER A 283 36.68 -12.54 28.20
N VAL A 284 36.41 -12.52 26.90
CA VAL A 284 36.67 -13.64 25.99
C VAL A 284 37.85 -13.20 25.14
N ASP A 285 39.04 -13.68 25.47
CA ASP A 285 40.28 -13.25 24.84
C ASP A 285 40.40 -13.83 23.43
N ASN A 286 41.30 -13.27 22.61
CA ASN A 286 41.53 -13.75 21.25
C ASN A 286 41.85 -15.26 21.25
N GLY A 287 41.12 -16.03 20.42
CA GLY A 287 41.22 -17.49 20.37
C GLY A 287 40.48 -18.25 21.48
N GLY A 288 39.84 -17.55 22.43
CA GLY A 288 38.89 -18.13 23.39
C GLY A 288 37.48 -18.24 22.80
N GLU A 289 36.69 -19.21 23.27
CA GLU A 289 35.32 -19.44 22.83
C GLU A 289 34.35 -19.53 24.01
N LEU A 290 33.39 -18.60 24.07
CA LEU A 290 32.27 -18.63 25.01
C LEU A 290 31.00 -19.06 24.27
N VAL A 291 30.38 -20.14 24.74
CA VAL A 291 29.11 -20.66 24.20
C VAL A 291 28.05 -20.56 25.28
N VAL A 292 26.94 -19.88 24.98
CA VAL A 292 25.78 -19.79 25.86
C VAL A 292 24.64 -20.60 25.25
N LEU A 293 24.24 -21.67 25.93
CA LEU A 293 23.20 -22.57 25.45
C LEU A 293 21.79 -21.97 25.65
N PRO A 294 20.76 -22.46 24.91
CA PRO A 294 19.38 -22.00 25.08
C PRO A 294 18.89 -22.05 26.53
N GLY A 295 18.12 -21.03 26.95
CA GLY A 295 17.55 -20.93 28.30
C GLY A 295 18.52 -20.50 29.40
N THR A 296 19.81 -20.31 29.08
CA THR A 296 20.82 -19.88 30.05
C THR A 296 20.55 -18.46 30.54
N GLU A 297 20.78 -18.22 31.83
CA GLU A 297 20.59 -16.92 32.47
C GLU A 297 21.90 -16.46 33.11
N LEU A 298 22.38 -15.30 32.67
CA LEU A 298 23.56 -14.61 33.17
C LEU A 298 23.12 -13.30 33.80
N ARG A 299 23.56 -13.05 35.04
CA ARG A 299 23.31 -11.81 35.76
C ARG A 299 24.59 -11.06 36.10
N PHE A 300 24.64 -9.81 35.68
CA PHE A 300 25.82 -8.95 35.79
C PHE A 300 25.69 -8.01 36.99
N CYS A 301 26.67 -7.99 37.88
CA CYS A 301 26.76 -6.97 38.92
C CYS A 301 26.87 -5.58 38.30
N ARG A 302 26.45 -4.57 39.06
CA ARG A 302 26.50 -3.18 38.61
C ARG A 302 27.90 -2.76 38.16
N GLY A 303 27.97 -2.05 37.03
CA GLY A 303 29.20 -1.51 36.45
C GLY A 303 30.11 -2.52 35.74
N THR A 304 29.74 -3.80 35.69
CA THR A 304 30.48 -4.87 34.98
C THR A 304 30.06 -4.99 33.52
N GLY A 305 30.78 -5.76 32.70
CA GLY A 305 30.45 -6.00 31.29
C GLY A 305 31.11 -7.26 30.72
N LEU A 306 30.73 -7.61 29.50
CA LEU A 306 31.29 -8.73 28.73
C LEU A 306 32.06 -8.19 27.51
N PHE A 307 33.36 -8.49 27.45
CA PHE A 307 34.29 -7.95 26.46
C PHE A 307 34.86 -9.06 25.58
N VAL A 308 34.58 -9.03 24.28
CA VAL A 308 34.82 -10.14 23.37
C VAL A 308 35.88 -9.75 22.33
N ASN A 309 37.07 -10.32 22.46
CA ASN A 309 38.13 -10.38 21.45
C ASN A 309 38.22 -11.77 20.79
N GLY A 310 37.64 -12.80 21.39
CA GLY A 310 37.50 -14.16 20.83
C GLY A 310 36.14 -14.38 20.19
N THR A 311 35.55 -15.56 20.39
CA THR A 311 34.23 -15.92 19.84
C THR A 311 33.17 -15.97 20.95
N LEU A 312 32.04 -15.30 20.74
CA LEU A 312 30.83 -15.48 21.54
C LEU A 312 29.72 -16.06 20.66
N THR A 313 29.24 -17.25 21.01
CA THR A 313 28.11 -17.89 20.34
C THR A 313 26.94 -18.03 21.29
N VAL A 314 25.87 -17.32 20.99
CA VAL A 314 24.56 -17.47 21.63
C VAL A 314 23.60 -17.91 20.54
N ASP A 315 23.29 -19.21 20.52
CA ASP A 315 22.33 -19.78 19.57
C ASP A 315 21.10 -20.29 20.31
N ALA A 316 20.34 -19.34 20.86
CA ALA A 316 19.15 -19.66 21.67
C ALA A 316 17.92 -19.90 20.77
N LEU A 317 16.89 -20.52 21.35
CA LEU A 317 15.62 -20.80 20.67
C LEU A 317 14.56 -19.78 21.12
N SER A 318 13.56 -19.49 20.28
CA SER A 318 12.48 -18.56 20.65
C SER A 318 11.72 -18.99 21.91
N GLY A 319 11.50 -20.30 22.10
CA GLY A 319 10.89 -20.86 23.32
C GLY A 319 11.85 -20.97 24.52
N ALA A 320 13.15 -20.78 24.30
CA ALA A 320 14.20 -20.86 25.33
C ALA A 320 15.27 -19.79 25.10
N PRO A 321 14.92 -18.50 25.26
CA PRO A 321 15.87 -17.41 25.05
C PRO A 321 17.01 -17.45 26.08
N ALA A 322 18.15 -16.89 25.71
CA ALA A 322 19.27 -16.65 26.63
C ALA A 322 19.14 -15.26 27.24
N TYR A 323 19.26 -15.16 28.57
CA TYR A 323 19.06 -13.92 29.31
C TYR A 323 20.39 -13.34 29.79
N PHE A 324 20.61 -12.04 29.50
CA PHE A 324 21.71 -11.23 29.97
C PHE A 324 21.13 -10.04 30.73
N LEU A 325 21.09 -10.15 32.06
CA LEU A 325 20.30 -9.28 32.92
C LEU A 325 21.18 -8.58 33.97
N SER A 326 20.68 -7.48 34.53
CA SER A 326 21.26 -6.87 35.72
C SER A 326 21.06 -7.75 36.95
N LEU A 327 22.06 -7.81 37.83
CA LEU A 327 21.93 -8.33 39.19
C LEU A 327 21.59 -7.20 40.15
N THR A 328 20.31 -7.07 40.51
CA THR A 328 19.83 -6.06 41.45
C THR A 328 19.68 -6.58 42.88
N PRO A 329 19.66 -5.69 43.88
CA PRO A 329 19.20 -6.03 45.21
C PRO A 329 17.74 -6.49 45.21
N VAL A 330 17.37 -7.25 46.24
CA VAL A 330 16.02 -7.82 46.41
C VAL A 330 14.94 -6.75 46.38
N GLY A 331 13.90 -6.98 45.58
CA GLY A 331 12.75 -6.07 45.47
C GLY A 331 13.07 -4.75 44.75
N VAL A 332 14.29 -4.60 44.22
CA VAL A 332 14.68 -3.45 43.42
C VAL A 332 14.59 -3.85 41.94
N PRO A 333 13.76 -3.17 41.13
CA PRO A 333 13.66 -3.46 39.71
C PRO A 333 14.98 -3.11 39.01
N MET A 334 15.27 -3.83 37.92
CA MET A 334 16.41 -3.55 37.04
C MET A 334 16.30 -2.13 36.49
N ARG A 335 17.41 -1.40 36.44
CA ARG A 335 17.44 0.00 35.97
C ARG A 335 18.36 0.13 34.77
N ALA A 336 17.97 1.00 33.84
CA ALA A 336 18.84 1.34 32.73
C ALA A 336 20.22 1.79 33.24
N GLY A 337 21.28 1.30 32.61
CA GLY A 337 22.67 1.62 32.98
C GLY A 337 23.24 0.80 34.15
N ASP A 338 22.55 -0.25 34.62
CA ASP A 338 23.06 -1.06 35.74
C ASP A 338 24.39 -1.73 35.39
N TRP A 339 24.51 -2.34 34.21
CA TRP A 339 25.74 -2.96 33.72
C TRP A 339 26.08 -2.48 32.30
N ARG A 340 27.32 -2.67 31.85
CA ARG A 340 27.86 -1.99 30.66
C ARG A 340 27.35 -2.54 29.34
N GLY A 341 26.95 -3.81 29.29
CA GLY A 341 26.58 -4.51 28.05
C GLY A 341 27.62 -5.49 27.54
N ILE A 342 27.46 -5.86 26.27
CA ILE A 342 28.34 -6.77 25.53
C ILE A 342 29.10 -5.97 24.48
N THR A 343 30.42 -6.01 24.51
CA THR A 343 31.29 -5.31 23.55
C THR A 343 32.14 -6.29 22.76
N PHE A 344 32.04 -6.25 21.44
CA PHE A 344 32.90 -6.96 20.51
C PHE A 344 33.97 -6.03 19.95
N TYR A 345 35.21 -6.49 19.95
CA TYR A 345 36.36 -5.76 19.41
C TYR A 345 36.83 -6.38 18.09
N ALA A 346 37.72 -5.68 17.40
CA ALA A 346 38.19 -6.01 16.05
C ALA A 346 38.79 -7.42 15.92
N ALA A 347 39.29 -8.02 17.01
CA ALA A 347 39.84 -9.38 16.99
C ALA A 347 38.74 -10.47 16.95
N ALA A 348 37.49 -10.16 17.30
CA ALA A 348 36.41 -11.12 17.33
C ALA A 348 36.07 -11.59 15.89
N PRO A 349 35.95 -12.91 15.64
CA PRO A 349 35.69 -13.41 14.29
C PRO A 349 34.28 -13.04 13.80
N ALA A 350 34.23 -12.39 12.63
CA ALA A 350 33.02 -11.80 12.05
C ALA A 350 31.93 -12.81 11.67
N ASP A 351 32.32 -14.04 11.35
CA ASP A 351 31.46 -15.12 10.86
C ASP A 351 31.02 -16.10 11.96
N ARG A 352 31.66 -16.07 13.13
CA ARG A 352 31.41 -17.00 14.23
C ARG A 352 30.67 -16.39 15.42
N SER A 353 30.68 -15.06 15.53
CA SER A 353 30.00 -14.36 16.62
C SER A 353 28.53 -14.11 16.29
N ILE A 354 27.64 -14.78 17.01
CA ILE A 354 26.19 -14.77 16.77
C ILE A 354 25.47 -14.55 18.10
N LEU A 355 24.50 -13.64 18.10
CA LEU A 355 23.51 -13.44 19.16
C LEU A 355 22.12 -13.72 18.60
N SER A 356 21.59 -14.94 18.79
CA SER A 356 20.25 -15.33 18.36
C SER A 356 19.34 -15.56 19.57
N ASN A 357 18.12 -15.02 19.53
CA ASN A 357 17.11 -15.14 20.60
C ASN A 357 17.65 -14.74 21.99
N ALA A 358 18.49 -13.71 22.04
CA ALA A 358 19.03 -13.16 23.27
C ALA A 358 18.11 -12.07 23.85
N VAL A 359 18.04 -11.99 25.17
CA VAL A 359 17.34 -10.92 25.89
C VAL A 359 18.35 -10.17 26.74
N ILE A 360 18.59 -8.90 26.39
CA ILE A 360 19.60 -8.04 27.00
C ILE A 360 18.88 -6.84 27.63
N GLN A 361 19.02 -6.63 28.94
CA GLN A 361 18.26 -5.58 29.62
C GLN A 361 19.07 -4.85 30.69
N ALA A 362 18.71 -3.58 30.93
CA ALA A 362 19.23 -2.75 32.02
C ALA A 362 20.72 -2.41 31.86
N VAL A 363 21.03 -1.92 30.65
CA VAL A 363 22.39 -1.74 30.16
C VAL A 363 22.77 -0.27 30.00
N THR A 364 24.07 0.02 30.03
CA THR A 364 24.59 1.30 29.54
C THR A 364 24.50 1.33 28.02
N GLU A 365 25.11 0.36 27.36
CA GLU A 365 25.01 0.09 25.92
C GLU A 365 24.63 -1.39 25.75
N GLY A 366 23.75 -1.76 24.83
CA GLY A 366 23.33 -3.17 24.74
C GLY A 366 24.37 -4.07 24.10
N VAL A 367 24.55 -3.91 22.80
CA VAL A 367 25.56 -4.61 22.00
C VAL A 367 26.39 -3.59 21.24
N THR A 368 27.68 -3.50 21.60
CA THR A 368 28.64 -2.62 20.95
C THR A 368 29.58 -3.45 20.08
N VAL A 369 29.76 -3.09 18.81
CA VAL A 369 30.62 -3.82 17.86
C VAL A 369 31.61 -2.85 17.23
N GLN A 370 32.91 -3.06 17.45
CA GLN A 370 33.97 -2.16 17.03
C GLN A 370 34.97 -2.84 16.10
N GLY A 371 34.99 -2.41 14.83
CA GLY A 371 35.97 -2.89 13.84
C GLY A 371 35.82 -4.36 13.43
N THR A 372 34.66 -4.96 13.68
CA THR A 372 34.30 -6.33 13.29
C THR A 372 32.83 -6.40 12.88
N ALA A 373 32.30 -7.60 12.61
CA ALA A 373 30.88 -7.82 12.35
C ALA A 373 30.30 -8.91 13.27
N VAL A 374 29.04 -8.78 13.61
CA VAL A 374 28.28 -9.75 14.42
C VAL A 374 26.88 -9.88 13.81
N ARG A 375 26.25 -11.03 14.04
CA ARG A 375 24.83 -11.23 13.69
C ARG A 375 23.98 -11.15 14.97
N VAL A 376 23.15 -10.13 15.09
CA VAL A 376 22.17 -9.98 16.17
C VAL A 376 20.78 -10.25 15.59
N LEU A 377 20.18 -11.37 15.98
CA LEU A 377 18.98 -11.91 15.34
C LEU A 377 17.91 -12.27 16.36
N ASN A 378 16.64 -11.99 16.05
CA ASN A 378 15.48 -12.42 16.84
C ASN A 378 15.58 -12.06 18.34
N SER A 379 16.25 -10.96 18.65
CA SER A 379 16.64 -10.63 20.03
C SER A 379 15.79 -9.50 20.59
N ARG A 380 15.82 -9.31 21.92
CA ARG A 380 15.12 -8.24 22.62
C ARG A 380 16.15 -7.44 23.44
N ILE A 381 16.23 -6.13 23.22
CA ILE A 381 17.13 -5.25 23.96
C ILE A 381 16.32 -4.11 24.58
N ALA A 382 16.45 -3.88 25.89
CA ALA A 382 15.67 -2.85 26.56
C ALA A 382 16.38 -2.16 27.73
N LEU A 383 15.85 -1.00 28.13
CA LEU A 383 16.37 -0.20 29.25
C LEU A 383 17.85 0.14 29.05
N ALA A 384 18.16 0.83 27.95
CA ALA A 384 19.52 1.29 27.65
C ALA A 384 19.66 2.79 27.93
N THR A 385 20.70 3.22 28.66
CA THR A 385 20.97 4.66 28.83
C THR A 385 21.68 5.28 27.62
N GLY A 386 22.30 4.46 26.78
CA GLY A 386 22.91 4.82 25.50
C GLY A 386 22.27 4.05 24.35
N PRO A 387 23.04 3.75 23.28
CA PRO A 387 22.56 2.91 22.18
C PRO A 387 22.24 1.47 22.63
N ALA A 388 21.08 0.94 22.23
CA ALA A 388 20.79 -0.47 22.42
C ALA A 388 21.69 -1.34 21.53
N VAL A 389 21.98 -0.89 20.31
CA VAL A 389 23.05 -1.45 19.47
C VAL A 389 23.93 -0.32 18.95
N TRP A 390 25.24 -0.43 19.12
CA TRP A 390 26.22 0.50 18.58
C TRP A 390 27.21 -0.22 17.67
N LEU A 391 27.17 0.10 16.39
CA LEU A 391 28.08 -0.39 15.37
C LEU A 391 29.10 0.70 15.05
N GLN A 392 30.38 0.39 15.19
CA GLN A 392 31.49 1.29 14.88
C GLN A 392 32.44 0.61 13.91
N ALA A 393 32.62 1.18 12.71
CA ALA A 393 33.39 0.57 11.62
C ALA A 393 33.04 -0.92 11.39
N SER A 394 31.74 -1.20 11.33
CA SER A 394 31.17 -2.55 11.34
C SER A 394 30.31 -2.82 10.11
N SER A 395 30.18 -4.10 9.74
CA SER A 395 29.28 -4.62 8.69
C SER A 395 28.26 -5.63 9.26
N SER A 396 27.93 -5.45 10.53
CA SER A 396 27.01 -6.32 11.27
C SER A 396 25.60 -6.37 10.67
N LEU A 397 24.92 -7.50 10.88
CA LEU A 397 23.51 -7.67 10.58
C LEU A 397 22.71 -7.60 11.89
N VAL A 398 21.77 -6.67 11.96
CA VAL A 398 20.78 -6.59 13.04
C VAL A 398 19.41 -6.88 12.46
N GLY A 399 18.88 -8.07 12.75
CA GLY A 399 17.69 -8.61 12.11
C GLY A 399 16.60 -9.02 13.10
N ASN A 400 15.35 -8.68 12.82
CA ASN A 400 14.17 -9.09 13.61
C ASN A 400 14.36 -8.86 15.12
N THR A 401 14.98 -7.73 15.50
CA THR A 401 15.28 -7.40 16.89
C THR A 401 14.31 -6.33 17.39
N THR A 402 13.77 -6.55 18.59
CA THR A 402 12.89 -5.58 19.27
C THR A 402 13.71 -4.75 20.26
N ILE A 403 13.65 -3.43 20.13
CA ILE A 403 14.34 -2.48 20.98
C ILE A 403 13.32 -1.55 21.64
N GLY A 404 13.38 -1.44 22.97
CA GLY A 404 12.48 -0.59 23.74
C GLY A 404 13.19 0.22 24.83
N GLN A 405 12.76 1.46 25.03
CA GLN A 405 13.23 2.33 26.12
C GLN A 405 14.77 2.50 26.12
N SER A 406 15.30 3.10 25.07
CA SER A 406 16.73 3.43 24.91
C SER A 406 16.95 4.91 24.60
N ASP A 407 18.16 5.45 24.82
CA ASP A 407 18.48 6.78 24.28
C ASP A 407 18.52 6.73 22.74
N ILE A 408 19.31 5.80 22.20
CA ILE A 408 19.36 5.51 20.77
C ILE A 408 18.97 4.06 20.56
N GLY A 409 18.15 3.76 19.56
CA GLY A 409 17.85 2.37 19.20
C GLY A 409 19.09 1.70 18.61
N ILE A 410 19.44 2.07 17.38
CA ILE A 410 20.63 1.58 16.69
C ILE A 410 21.49 2.77 16.24
N ARG A 411 22.78 2.75 16.57
CA ARG A 411 23.77 3.73 16.11
C ARG A 411 24.78 3.08 15.18
N GLU A 412 25.02 3.69 14.03
CA GLU A 412 26.12 3.36 13.12
C GLU A 412 27.10 4.53 13.05
N ASP A 413 28.38 4.26 13.30
CA ASP A 413 29.47 5.23 13.20
C ASP A 413 30.57 4.68 12.30
N GLY A 414 30.81 5.32 11.14
CA GLY A 414 31.81 4.88 10.18
C GLY A 414 31.55 3.49 9.57
N CYS A 415 30.30 3.02 9.52
CA CYS A 415 29.95 1.68 9.06
C CYS A 415 29.87 1.61 7.52
N THR A 416 30.31 0.48 6.96
CA THR A 416 30.15 0.19 5.53
C THR A 416 29.57 -1.22 5.39
N GLY A 417 28.32 -1.31 4.91
CA GLY A 417 27.65 -2.60 4.69
C GLY A 417 26.94 -3.19 5.92
N ALA A 418 26.67 -2.40 6.96
CA ALA A 418 25.74 -2.79 8.01
C ALA A 418 24.31 -2.89 7.44
N VAL A 419 23.57 -3.89 7.89
CA VAL A 419 22.19 -4.15 7.43
C VAL A 419 21.27 -4.23 8.64
N LEU A 420 20.24 -3.39 8.64
CA LEU A 420 19.20 -3.36 9.66
C LEU A 420 17.90 -3.86 9.02
N ASP A 421 17.46 -5.05 9.38
CA ASP A 421 16.33 -5.71 8.74
C ASP A 421 15.21 -6.07 9.73
N SER A 422 13.97 -5.68 9.41
CA SER A 422 12.77 -6.10 10.13
C SER A 422 12.80 -5.83 11.64
N ASN A 423 13.52 -4.81 12.10
CA ASN A 423 13.61 -4.46 13.52
C ASN A 423 12.40 -3.63 13.95
N VAL A 424 12.07 -3.74 15.23
CA VAL A 424 11.01 -2.94 15.87
C VAL A 424 11.64 -2.07 16.94
N ILE A 425 11.63 -0.75 16.77
CA ILE A 425 12.26 0.21 17.70
C ILE A 425 11.19 1.16 18.23
N GLN A 426 11.01 1.20 19.54
CA GLN A 426 9.95 1.98 20.17
C GLN A 426 10.43 2.80 21.37
N GLY A 427 10.01 4.06 21.41
CA GLY A 427 10.25 4.95 22.56
C GLY A 427 11.72 5.29 22.79
N ALA A 428 12.51 5.38 21.71
CA ALA A 428 13.87 5.87 21.76
C ALA A 428 13.90 7.42 21.72
N ARG A 429 15.01 8.08 22.08
CA ARG A 429 15.18 9.49 21.69
C ARG A 429 15.40 9.58 20.18
N VAL A 430 16.30 8.75 19.65
CA VAL A 430 16.49 8.54 18.19
C VAL A 430 16.37 7.06 17.88
N GLY A 431 15.49 6.69 16.93
CA GLY A 431 15.30 5.29 16.55
C GLY A 431 16.56 4.69 15.93
N VAL A 432 17.00 5.25 14.79
CA VAL A 432 18.26 4.89 14.12
C VAL A 432 19.08 6.15 13.87
N LEU A 433 20.34 6.13 14.29
CA LEU A 433 21.33 7.19 14.05
C LEU A 433 22.44 6.67 13.15
N LEU A 434 22.65 7.30 12.00
CA LEU A 434 23.73 7.00 11.06
C LEU A 434 24.69 8.18 10.99
N GLU A 435 25.97 7.95 11.30
CA GLU A 435 27.03 8.96 11.26
C GLU A 435 28.18 8.44 10.39
N ASN A 436 28.58 9.23 9.39
CA ASN A 436 29.68 8.88 8.47
C ASN A 436 29.59 7.46 7.89
N SER A 437 28.37 6.96 7.65
CA SER A 437 28.10 5.54 7.37
C SER A 437 27.41 5.33 6.02
N VAL A 438 27.41 4.08 5.55
CA VAL A 438 26.58 3.59 4.44
C VAL A 438 25.56 2.61 5.01
N GLY A 439 24.39 3.13 5.38
CA GLY A 439 23.35 2.37 6.07
C GLY A 439 22.31 1.78 5.11
N THR A 440 21.95 0.53 5.34
CA THR A 440 20.86 -0.17 4.63
C THR A 440 19.79 -0.63 5.60
N LEU A 441 18.57 -0.13 5.41
CA LEU A 441 17.42 -0.45 6.24
C LEU A 441 16.33 -1.13 5.39
N SER A 442 15.84 -2.28 5.83
CA SER A 442 14.70 -2.97 5.18
C SER A 442 13.61 -3.32 6.18
N ALA A 443 12.36 -3.01 5.85
CA ALA A 443 11.17 -3.42 6.60
C ALA A 443 11.17 -3.10 8.12
N ASN A 444 11.93 -2.09 8.56
CA ASN A 444 11.98 -1.70 9.98
C ASN A 444 10.73 -0.92 10.39
N ASP A 445 10.27 -1.13 11.62
CA ASP A 445 9.20 -0.38 12.25
C ASP A 445 9.73 0.47 13.40
N ILE A 446 9.74 1.78 13.22
CA ILE A 446 10.28 2.73 14.17
C ILE A 446 9.15 3.66 14.58
N SER A 447 8.95 3.82 15.88
CA SER A 447 7.86 4.66 16.37
C SER A 447 8.11 5.29 17.72
N LEU A 448 7.38 6.38 17.98
CA LEU A 448 7.39 7.11 19.24
C LEU A 448 8.78 7.63 19.62
N SER A 449 9.64 7.88 18.63
CA SER A 449 10.95 8.48 18.89
C SER A 449 10.76 9.94 19.31
N VAL A 450 11.52 10.45 20.27
CA VAL A 450 11.35 11.84 20.73
C VAL A 450 11.89 12.85 19.70
N ASP A 451 13.08 12.62 19.18
CA ASP A 451 13.75 13.50 18.22
C ASP A 451 13.48 13.05 16.78
N ALA A 452 13.99 11.87 16.40
CA ALA A 452 13.81 11.36 15.05
C ALA A 452 13.67 9.85 14.99
N GLY A 453 12.85 9.37 14.05
CA GLY A 453 12.79 7.95 13.72
C GLY A 453 14.10 7.48 13.08
N LEU A 454 14.52 8.15 12.00
CA LEU A 454 15.84 8.00 11.40
C LEU A 454 16.55 9.35 11.34
N GLN A 455 17.77 9.40 11.86
CA GLN A 455 18.67 10.53 11.73
C GLN A 455 19.93 10.10 10.98
N ALA A 456 20.21 10.72 9.83
CA ALA A 456 21.42 10.45 9.06
C ALA A 456 22.26 11.71 8.89
N VAL A 457 23.50 11.65 9.34
CA VAL A 457 24.48 12.74 9.32
C VAL A 457 25.67 12.30 8.49
N GLN A 458 25.98 13.05 7.42
CA GLN A 458 27.12 12.78 6.52
C GLN A 458 27.18 11.33 6.02
N SER A 459 26.01 10.72 5.82
CA SER A 459 25.86 9.27 5.57
C SER A 459 25.10 9.00 4.27
N GLN A 460 25.41 7.89 3.60
CA GLN A 460 24.57 7.36 2.52
C GLN A 460 23.50 6.45 3.09
N VAL A 461 22.26 6.59 2.60
CA VAL A 461 21.12 5.86 3.17
C VAL A 461 20.30 5.20 2.08
N THR A 462 20.03 3.91 2.25
CA THR A 462 19.01 3.19 1.48
C THR A 462 17.98 2.60 2.44
N VAL A 463 16.71 2.94 2.23
CA VAL A 463 15.57 2.40 2.98
C VAL A 463 14.61 1.73 2.00
N ASP A 464 14.31 0.46 2.23
CA ASP A 464 13.36 -0.34 1.45
C ASP A 464 12.21 -0.84 2.35
N GLY A 465 11.03 -0.25 2.18
CA GLY A 465 9.87 -0.50 3.02
C GLY A 465 10.03 0.01 4.46
N GLY A 466 9.14 -0.46 5.33
CA GLY A 466 9.12 -0.09 6.75
C GLY A 466 8.23 1.12 7.08
N SER A 467 8.13 1.42 8.37
CA SER A 467 7.33 2.53 8.88
C SER A 467 8.04 3.39 9.92
N PHE A 468 7.79 4.69 9.84
CA PHE A 468 8.19 5.70 10.83
C PHE A 468 6.92 6.36 11.35
N ARG A 469 6.58 6.18 12.63
CA ARG A 469 5.26 6.53 13.16
C ARG A 469 5.35 7.34 14.45
N ASP A 470 4.70 8.49 14.41
CA ASP A 470 4.50 9.36 15.57
C ASP A 470 5.82 9.75 16.26
N ASP A 471 6.89 9.88 15.45
CA ASP A 471 8.19 10.40 15.88
C ASP A 471 8.12 11.93 16.05
N GLY A 472 8.53 12.41 17.23
CA GLY A 472 8.21 13.73 17.79
C GLY A 472 8.60 14.91 16.90
N ASN A 473 9.89 15.09 16.61
CA ASN A 473 10.33 16.19 15.75
C ASN A 473 10.32 15.83 14.26
N THR A 474 10.92 14.71 13.86
CA THR A 474 10.97 14.35 12.44
C THR A 474 10.95 12.85 12.23
N GLY A 475 10.15 12.35 11.28
CA GLY A 475 10.22 10.93 10.88
C GLY A 475 11.61 10.56 10.37
N VAL A 476 12.08 11.28 9.34
CA VAL A 476 13.42 11.12 8.76
C VAL A 476 14.14 12.46 8.65
N TYR A 477 15.29 12.60 9.32
CA TYR A 477 16.14 13.79 9.28
C TYR A 477 17.47 13.46 8.58
N LEU A 478 17.77 14.20 7.51
CA LEU A 478 18.96 14.04 6.69
C LEU A 478 19.80 15.32 6.75
N SER A 479 21.07 15.21 7.15
CA SER A 479 21.99 16.35 7.25
C SER A 479 23.33 16.03 6.59
N GLY A 480 23.73 16.85 5.61
CA GLY A 480 24.98 16.65 4.86
C GLY A 480 25.02 15.33 4.09
N VAL A 481 23.88 14.75 3.74
CA VAL A 481 23.78 13.43 3.10
C VAL A 481 24.12 13.56 1.61
N PRO A 482 25.09 12.79 1.07
CA PRO A 482 25.44 12.85 -0.34
C PRO A 482 24.43 12.12 -1.25
N GLN A 483 23.74 11.10 -0.72
CA GLN A 483 22.71 10.33 -1.42
C GLN A 483 21.78 9.65 -0.40
N ALA A 484 20.47 9.77 -0.61
CA ALA A 484 19.47 9.03 0.15
C ALA A 484 18.41 8.46 -0.80
N ARG A 485 18.06 7.17 -0.64
CA ARG A 485 16.94 6.56 -1.36
C ARG A 485 15.99 5.91 -0.39
N LEU A 486 14.75 6.37 -0.38
CA LEU A 486 13.65 5.81 0.39
C LEU A 486 12.62 5.25 -0.59
N THR A 487 12.32 3.97 -0.52
CA THR A 487 11.37 3.30 -1.44
C THR A 487 10.33 2.53 -0.64
N GLY A 488 9.04 2.72 -0.95
CA GLY A 488 7.96 2.00 -0.28
C GLY A 488 7.77 2.33 1.21
N VAL A 489 8.25 3.48 1.68
CA VAL A 489 8.26 3.84 3.11
C VAL A 489 6.95 4.53 3.50
N SER A 490 6.42 4.19 4.67
CA SER A 490 5.31 4.91 5.30
C SER A 490 5.78 5.78 6.46
N ILE A 491 5.70 7.09 6.31
CA ILE A 491 6.00 8.06 7.38
C ILE A 491 4.70 8.72 7.80
N SER A 492 4.35 8.64 9.09
CA SER A 492 3.11 9.23 9.58
C SER A 492 3.20 9.88 10.96
N GLY A 493 2.40 10.93 11.17
CA GLY A 493 2.39 11.67 12.43
C GLY A 493 3.61 12.58 12.61
N GLY A 494 3.89 12.97 13.85
CA GLY A 494 5.03 13.83 14.19
C GLY A 494 4.88 15.29 13.76
N ASN A 495 5.95 16.06 13.95
CA ASN A 495 6.02 17.47 13.52
C ASN A 495 6.30 17.58 12.01
N ASP A 496 7.34 16.91 11.51
CA ASP A 496 7.70 16.86 10.10
C ASP A 496 7.90 15.41 9.63
N SER A 497 7.47 15.03 8.42
CA SER A 497 7.72 13.66 7.94
C SER A 497 9.16 13.48 7.47
N ILE A 498 9.67 14.36 6.60
CA ILE A 498 11.08 14.37 6.21
C ILE A 498 11.67 15.78 6.21
N VAL A 499 12.88 15.89 6.73
CA VAL A 499 13.73 17.09 6.68
C VAL A 499 15.05 16.75 6.00
N GLY A 500 15.44 17.55 5.00
CA GLY A 500 16.74 17.44 4.33
C GLY A 500 17.51 18.75 4.37
N GLU A 501 18.67 18.74 5.00
CA GLU A 501 19.56 19.90 5.16
C GLU A 501 20.92 19.63 4.53
N ASP A 502 21.39 20.55 3.68
CA ASP A 502 22.69 20.46 2.99
C ASP A 502 22.91 19.10 2.28
N SER A 503 21.82 18.50 1.80
CA SER A 503 21.76 17.11 1.35
C SER A 503 21.47 16.99 -0.14
N ARG A 504 22.08 16.01 -0.80
CA ARG A 504 21.98 15.82 -2.25
C ARG A 504 21.44 14.44 -2.60
N GLY A 505 20.88 14.32 -3.80
CA GLY A 505 20.44 13.04 -4.35
C GLY A 505 19.38 12.35 -3.49
N ILE A 506 18.48 13.10 -2.84
CA ILE A 506 17.38 12.53 -2.07
C ILE A 506 16.33 12.02 -3.07
N VAL A 507 16.05 10.73 -3.05
CA VAL A 507 15.03 10.10 -3.89
C VAL A 507 14.01 9.40 -2.99
N ILE A 508 12.75 9.76 -3.15
CA ILE A 508 11.63 9.19 -2.41
C ILE A 508 10.68 8.59 -3.45
N ASP A 509 10.51 7.28 -3.42
CA ASP A 509 9.76 6.53 -4.43
C ASP A 509 8.68 5.66 -3.77
N LEU A 510 7.51 5.56 -4.38
CA LEU A 510 6.39 4.73 -3.93
C LEU A 510 6.05 4.90 -2.43
N SER A 511 6.26 6.10 -1.88
CA SER A 511 6.21 6.34 -0.43
C SER A 511 5.05 7.24 -0.03
N THR A 512 4.61 7.13 1.22
CA THR A 512 3.49 7.91 1.79
C THR A 512 3.96 8.68 3.00
N LEU A 513 3.85 10.02 2.94
CA LEU A 513 4.23 10.94 4.00
C LEU A 513 2.97 11.71 4.42
N VAL A 514 2.34 11.30 5.53
CA VAL A 514 0.97 11.75 5.87
C VAL A 514 0.81 12.12 7.34
N GLY A 515 -0.02 13.11 7.64
CA GLY A 515 -0.44 13.41 9.02
C GLY A 515 0.60 14.15 9.88
N ALA A 516 1.70 14.63 9.29
CA ALA A 516 2.62 15.53 9.98
C ALA A 516 1.94 16.85 10.36
N ARG A 517 2.28 17.39 11.54
CA ARG A 517 1.69 18.63 12.06
C ARG A 517 2.06 19.86 11.23
N TYR A 518 3.31 19.96 10.83
CA TYR A 518 3.85 21.13 10.13
C TYR A 518 4.08 20.81 8.65
N ARG A 519 5.01 19.90 8.32
CA ARG A 519 5.41 19.67 6.92
C ARG A 519 5.54 18.21 6.55
N ALA A 520 5.07 17.82 5.36
CA ALA A 520 5.36 16.48 4.85
C ALA A 520 6.82 16.43 4.36
N ALA A 521 7.28 17.43 3.61
CA ALA A 521 8.68 17.55 3.23
C ALA A 521 9.20 18.97 3.44
N TYR A 522 10.34 19.07 4.13
CA TYR A 522 11.07 20.32 4.34
C TYR A 522 12.52 20.20 3.85
N MET A 523 12.89 20.98 2.85
CA MET A 523 14.21 20.90 2.21
C MET A 523 14.94 22.25 2.32
N ILE A 524 16.18 22.22 2.81
CA ILE A 524 17.06 23.38 2.97
C ILE A 524 18.39 23.08 2.27
N ASN A 525 18.74 23.88 1.26
CA ASN A 525 19.93 23.67 0.44
C ASN A 525 20.07 22.22 -0.04
N ALA A 526 18.96 21.61 -0.47
CA ALA A 526 18.89 20.20 -0.77
C ALA A 526 18.31 19.90 -2.15
N THR A 527 18.76 18.79 -2.76
CA THR A 527 18.23 18.31 -4.05
C THR A 527 17.39 17.05 -3.81
N SER A 528 16.13 17.08 -4.25
CA SER A 528 15.19 16.00 -3.99
C SER A 528 14.35 15.61 -5.21
N THR A 529 13.96 14.33 -5.28
CA THR A 529 13.06 13.80 -6.31
C THR A 529 12.03 12.89 -5.65
N PHE A 530 10.75 13.21 -5.84
CA PHE A 530 9.62 12.42 -5.38
C PHE A 530 9.00 11.70 -6.58
N VAL A 531 8.84 10.39 -6.50
CA VAL A 531 8.29 9.54 -7.56
C VAL A 531 7.11 8.76 -7.01
N ASN A 532 5.94 8.84 -7.66
CA ASN A 532 4.72 8.13 -7.24
C ASN A 532 4.44 8.22 -5.73
N SER A 533 4.74 9.37 -5.13
CA SER A 533 4.72 9.54 -3.67
C SER A 533 3.62 10.50 -3.26
N THR A 534 3.03 10.24 -2.09
CA THR A 534 1.95 11.05 -1.53
C THR A 534 2.49 11.93 -0.40
N LEU A 535 2.23 13.23 -0.48
CA LEU A 535 2.59 14.22 0.52
C LEU A 535 1.29 14.85 1.04
N ALA A 536 0.98 14.68 2.32
CA ALA A 536 -0.22 15.25 2.92
C ALA A 536 -0.01 15.59 4.41
N ALA A 537 0.39 16.83 4.69
CA ALA A 537 0.52 17.33 6.06
C ALA A 537 -0.67 18.21 6.47
N LEU A 538 -0.81 18.46 7.77
CA LEU A 538 -1.89 19.30 8.31
C LEU A 538 -1.74 20.78 7.95
N GLN A 539 -0.52 21.26 7.72
CA GLN A 539 -0.25 22.65 7.37
C GLN A 539 0.32 22.83 5.96
N ARG A 540 1.47 22.19 5.64
CA ARG A 540 2.16 22.37 4.36
C ARG A 540 2.71 21.06 3.83
N ASP A 541 2.37 20.68 2.60
CA ASP A 541 2.89 19.44 2.03
C ASP A 541 4.38 19.56 1.67
N LEU A 542 4.78 20.68 1.05
CA LEU A 542 6.15 20.87 0.57
C LEU A 542 6.65 22.29 0.87
N VAL A 543 7.79 22.37 1.56
CA VAL A 543 8.48 23.62 1.88
C VAL A 543 9.94 23.53 1.42
N LEU A 544 10.37 24.48 0.59
CA LEU A 544 11.68 24.49 -0.03
C LEU A 544 12.42 25.80 0.24
N VAL A 545 13.69 25.70 0.64
CA VAL A 545 14.60 26.82 0.91
C VAL A 545 15.88 26.57 0.12
N ALA A 546 16.19 27.39 -0.89
CA ALA A 546 17.34 27.19 -1.79
C ALA A 546 17.45 25.75 -2.34
N SER A 547 16.31 25.12 -2.63
CA SER A 547 16.24 23.67 -2.88
C SER A 547 15.56 23.37 -4.22
N PRO A 548 16.27 22.78 -5.20
CA PRO A 548 15.65 22.25 -6.41
C PRO A 548 14.99 20.89 -6.14
N THR A 549 13.74 20.75 -6.56
CA THR A 549 12.94 19.54 -6.34
C THR A 549 12.27 19.09 -7.64
N THR A 550 12.27 17.78 -7.89
CA THR A 550 11.53 17.17 -9.00
C THR A 550 10.36 16.35 -8.47
N LEU A 551 9.16 16.60 -8.97
CA LEU A 551 7.98 15.77 -8.69
C LEU A 551 7.68 14.95 -9.94
N VAL A 552 7.76 13.63 -9.84
CA VAL A 552 7.43 12.68 -10.90
C VAL A 552 6.16 11.96 -10.53
N ASN A 553 5.08 12.22 -11.29
CA ASN A 553 3.76 11.61 -11.05
C ASN A 553 3.33 11.69 -9.57
N SER A 554 3.65 12.81 -8.93
CA SER A 554 3.40 13.09 -7.52
C SER A 554 2.74 14.46 -7.42
N THR A 555 1.74 14.59 -6.56
CA THR A 555 1.00 15.85 -6.37
C THR A 555 1.25 16.41 -4.98
N THR A 556 1.25 17.73 -4.87
CA THR A 556 1.40 18.46 -3.61
C THR A 556 0.43 19.64 -3.59
N ALA A 557 -0.21 19.91 -2.45
CA ALA A 557 -1.06 21.08 -2.29
C ALA A 557 -0.25 22.30 -1.84
N ALA A 558 -0.42 23.42 -2.55
CA ALA A 558 0.08 24.75 -2.18
C ALA A 558 1.55 24.78 -1.67
N PRO A 559 2.54 24.43 -2.52
CA PRO A 559 3.95 24.40 -2.12
C PRO A 559 4.44 25.80 -1.69
N ASN A 560 5.32 25.84 -0.70
CA ASN A 560 5.97 27.06 -0.23
C ASN A 560 7.43 27.09 -0.70
N LEU A 561 7.73 28.00 -1.64
CA LEU A 561 9.06 28.14 -2.23
C LEU A 561 9.72 29.42 -1.69
N GLN A 562 10.91 29.26 -1.12
CA GLN A 562 11.73 30.35 -0.60
C GLN A 562 13.11 30.34 -1.25
N PHE A 563 13.74 31.50 -1.36
CA PHE A 563 15.12 31.68 -1.81
C PHE A 563 15.52 30.86 -3.05
N ASN A 564 15.14 31.28 -4.26
CA ASN A 564 15.53 30.62 -5.52
C ASN A 564 15.25 29.11 -5.60
N SER A 565 14.32 28.59 -4.79
CA SER A 565 13.86 27.20 -4.91
C SER A 565 13.10 27.00 -6.22
N VAL A 566 13.19 25.79 -6.78
CA VAL A 566 12.55 25.45 -8.06
C VAL A 566 11.89 24.09 -7.95
N ILE A 567 10.64 23.99 -8.39
CA ILE A 567 9.96 22.70 -8.55
C ILE A 567 9.83 22.38 -10.04
N THR A 568 10.36 21.24 -10.45
CA THR A 568 10.16 20.68 -11.79
C THR A 568 9.10 19.59 -11.70
N VAL A 569 7.93 19.82 -12.30
CA VAL A 569 6.86 18.81 -12.35
C VAL A 569 7.03 18.01 -13.64
N ARG A 570 7.15 16.70 -13.50
CA ARG A 570 7.33 15.77 -14.61
C ARG A 570 6.30 14.65 -14.54
N ASN A 571 5.90 14.19 -15.71
CA ASN A 571 4.91 13.14 -15.86
C ASN A 571 5.34 12.20 -16.99
N PHE A 572 4.87 10.97 -16.94
CA PHE A 572 5.18 9.98 -17.95
C PHE A 572 4.23 10.10 -19.14
N LEU A 573 4.82 10.28 -20.32
CA LEU A 573 4.15 10.18 -21.60
C LEU A 573 4.41 8.81 -22.22
N HIS A 574 3.36 8.20 -22.75
CA HIS A 574 3.47 7.05 -23.62
C HIS A 574 2.93 7.41 -25.00
N VAL A 575 3.69 7.14 -26.06
CA VAL A 575 3.28 7.37 -27.44
C VAL A 575 2.86 6.06 -28.09
N LEU A 576 1.72 6.11 -28.77
CA LEU A 576 1.15 5.03 -29.54
C LEU A 576 1.02 5.37 -31.01
N VAL A 577 1.65 4.57 -31.88
CA VAL A 577 1.44 4.65 -33.32
C VAL A 577 0.59 3.49 -33.85
N GLU A 578 -0.60 3.81 -34.32
CA GLU A 578 -1.59 2.92 -34.89
C GLU A 578 -1.64 3.13 -36.40
N SER A 579 -2.21 2.20 -37.16
CA SER A 579 -2.53 2.46 -38.56
C SER A 579 -3.90 1.93 -38.93
N ASN A 580 -4.46 2.49 -40.00
CA ASN A 580 -5.62 1.93 -40.69
C ASN A 580 -5.22 1.10 -41.93
N LEU A 581 -3.94 0.74 -42.07
CA LEU A 581 -3.43 -0.06 -43.17
C LEU A 581 -3.88 -1.52 -43.01
N PRO A 582 -4.25 -2.20 -44.11
CA PRO A 582 -4.64 -3.61 -44.07
C PRO A 582 -3.55 -4.47 -43.43
N GLY A 583 -3.92 -5.23 -42.38
CA GLY A 583 -3.01 -6.16 -41.70
C GLY A 583 -1.96 -5.52 -40.77
N LEU A 584 -2.01 -4.21 -40.54
CA LEU A 584 -0.97 -3.49 -39.77
C LEU A 584 -1.56 -2.56 -38.71
N ALA A 585 -2.39 -3.08 -37.79
CA ALA A 585 -3.05 -2.29 -36.74
C ALA A 585 -2.06 -1.52 -35.85
N ARG A 586 -0.85 -2.04 -35.66
CA ARG A 586 0.23 -1.45 -34.88
C ARG A 586 1.42 -1.15 -35.80
N VAL A 587 1.97 0.05 -35.68
CA VAL A 587 3.09 0.45 -36.54
C VAL A 587 4.38 0.26 -35.79
N ALA A 588 5.08 -0.82 -36.11
CA ALA A 588 6.44 -1.03 -35.70
C ALA A 588 7.38 -0.10 -36.46
N ASN A 589 8.50 0.26 -35.84
CA ASN A 589 9.56 1.05 -36.50
C ASN A 589 9.15 2.45 -36.98
N ALA A 590 8.00 2.99 -36.55
CA ALA A 590 7.70 4.41 -36.73
C ALA A 590 8.58 5.24 -35.81
N TRP A 591 9.10 6.35 -36.33
CA TRP A 591 9.80 7.32 -35.51
C TRP A 591 8.79 8.03 -34.61
N ALA A 592 9.05 8.05 -33.32
CA ALA A 592 8.38 8.90 -32.34
C ALA A 592 9.42 9.88 -31.79
N ASN A 593 9.42 11.08 -32.36
CA ASN A 593 10.25 12.20 -31.95
C ASN A 593 9.45 13.07 -30.99
N VAL A 594 9.97 13.26 -29.80
CA VAL A 594 9.33 14.05 -28.74
C VAL A 594 10.27 15.18 -28.38
N THR A 595 9.77 16.40 -28.48
CA THR A 595 10.49 17.61 -28.12
C THR A 595 9.81 18.30 -26.93
N SER A 596 10.63 18.96 -26.12
CA SER A 596 10.23 19.77 -24.96
C SER A 596 10.93 21.11 -25.13
N ASP A 597 10.16 22.19 -25.29
CA ASP A 597 10.66 23.53 -25.69
C ASP A 597 11.59 23.45 -26.91
N SER A 598 11.17 22.72 -27.94
CA SER A 598 11.92 22.51 -29.20
C SER A 598 13.23 21.73 -29.07
N VAL A 599 13.58 21.22 -27.88
CA VAL A 599 14.70 20.31 -27.67
C VAL A 599 14.23 18.87 -27.73
N THR A 600 14.90 18.02 -28.51
CA THR A 600 14.54 16.59 -28.59
C THR A 600 14.86 15.88 -27.27
N VAL A 601 13.82 15.38 -26.60
CA VAL A 601 13.92 14.60 -25.35
C VAL A 601 14.00 13.10 -25.65
N SER A 602 13.25 12.64 -26.65
CA SER A 602 13.26 11.25 -27.09
C SER A 602 13.12 11.20 -28.59
N SER A 603 13.95 10.42 -29.27
CA SER A 603 13.78 10.07 -30.67
C SER A 603 14.06 8.59 -30.79
N ARG A 604 13.00 7.80 -30.87
CA ARG A 604 13.13 6.34 -30.93
C ARG A 604 12.06 5.75 -31.81
N ARG A 605 12.36 4.55 -32.28
CA ARG A 605 11.41 3.75 -33.05
C ARG A 605 10.42 3.06 -32.12
N THR A 606 9.18 2.97 -32.56
CA THR A 606 8.16 2.19 -31.88
C THR A 606 8.50 0.70 -31.89
N THR A 607 8.12 0.02 -30.81
CA THR A 607 8.22 -1.44 -30.68
C THR A 607 7.32 -2.15 -31.71
N ALA A 608 7.41 -3.48 -31.79
CA ALA A 608 6.53 -4.30 -32.63
C ALA A 608 5.02 -4.06 -32.36
N SER A 609 4.65 -3.69 -31.12
CA SER A 609 3.29 -3.34 -30.72
C SER A 609 2.96 -1.83 -30.90
N GLY A 610 3.82 -1.08 -31.59
CA GLY A 610 3.59 0.33 -31.92
C GLY A 610 3.71 1.27 -30.73
N TRP A 611 4.45 0.87 -29.68
CA TRP A 611 4.63 1.63 -28.45
C TRP A 611 5.97 2.37 -28.41
N SER A 612 5.94 3.52 -27.76
CA SER A 612 7.10 4.27 -27.27
C SER A 612 6.73 4.76 -25.86
N GLN A 613 7.03 3.96 -24.82
CA GLN A 613 6.59 4.16 -23.43
C GLN A 613 7.64 4.78 -22.49
N TRP A 614 7.20 5.32 -21.35
CA TRP A 614 8.07 5.84 -20.29
C TRP A 614 8.91 7.06 -20.74
N ILE A 615 8.33 7.92 -21.58
CA ILE A 615 8.96 9.20 -21.94
C ILE A 615 8.68 10.17 -20.81
N LEU A 616 9.68 10.45 -20.00
CA LEU A 616 9.55 11.43 -18.93
C LEU A 616 9.63 12.84 -19.52
N LEU A 617 8.53 13.61 -19.41
CA LEU A 617 8.47 14.99 -19.90
C LEU A 617 8.24 15.96 -18.76
N THR A 618 8.72 17.19 -18.94
CA THR A 618 8.47 18.28 -17.98
C THR A 618 7.19 18.98 -18.39
N ASP A 619 6.26 19.10 -17.46
CA ASP A 619 5.01 19.83 -17.65
C ASP A 619 5.21 21.32 -17.39
N ARG A 620 5.72 21.62 -16.18
CA ARG A 620 5.94 22.98 -15.73
C ARG A 620 7.12 23.06 -14.77
N VAL A 621 7.67 24.25 -14.71
CA VAL A 621 8.68 24.65 -13.73
C VAL A 621 8.08 25.78 -12.88
N ILE A 622 7.98 25.56 -11.57
CA ILE A 622 7.49 26.53 -10.60
C ILE A 622 8.71 27.21 -9.98
N LEU A 623 8.79 28.52 -10.11
CA LEU A 623 9.93 29.33 -9.65
C LEU A 623 9.61 30.05 -8.33
N ASP A 624 8.34 30.39 -8.09
CA ASP A 624 7.81 30.91 -6.83
C ASP A 624 6.28 30.80 -6.80
N SER A 625 5.65 31.37 -5.77
CA SER A 625 4.19 31.34 -5.56
C SER A 625 3.36 32.02 -6.67
N THR A 626 3.98 32.80 -7.55
CA THR A 626 3.32 33.58 -8.60
C THR A 626 3.80 33.25 -10.01
N ARG A 627 5.00 32.68 -10.16
CA ARG A 627 5.64 32.39 -11.44
C ARG A 627 5.72 30.89 -11.70
N THR A 628 4.91 30.45 -12.65
CA THR A 628 4.95 29.10 -13.23
C THR A 628 5.23 29.21 -14.72
N ARG A 629 6.27 28.51 -15.20
CA ARG A 629 6.55 28.36 -16.63
C ARG A 629 6.04 27.01 -17.08
N PHE A 630 5.10 27.00 -18.01
CA PHE A 630 4.67 25.79 -18.70
C PHE A 630 5.63 25.48 -19.85
N ILE A 631 5.89 24.20 -20.07
CA ILE A 631 6.82 23.71 -21.07
C ILE A 631 6.03 23.19 -22.27
N ALA A 632 6.39 23.67 -23.46
CA ALA A 632 5.74 23.25 -24.69
C ALA A 632 6.28 21.88 -25.11
N ASN A 633 5.47 20.84 -24.94
CA ASN A 633 5.82 19.50 -25.36
C ASN A 633 5.17 19.20 -26.71
N VAL A 634 5.94 18.73 -27.68
CA VAL A 634 5.46 18.38 -29.02
C VAL A 634 5.88 16.97 -29.34
N VAL A 635 4.96 16.18 -29.90
CA VAL A 635 5.24 14.85 -30.40
C VAL A 635 5.04 14.85 -31.91
N GLU A 636 6.07 14.41 -32.60
CA GLU A 636 6.10 14.15 -34.02
C GLU A 636 6.29 12.65 -34.24
N VAL A 637 5.32 12.05 -34.93
CA VAL A 637 5.42 10.69 -35.41
C VAL A 637 5.60 10.69 -36.93
N ALA A 638 6.58 9.93 -37.40
CA ALA A 638 6.87 9.76 -38.81
C ALA A 638 7.03 8.28 -39.17
N PHE A 639 6.43 7.86 -40.29
CA PHE A 639 6.57 6.51 -40.83
C PHE A 639 6.79 6.59 -42.33
N ALA A 640 7.90 6.02 -42.81
CA ALA A 640 8.38 6.24 -44.17
C ALA A 640 7.41 5.71 -45.21
N GLY A 641 7.00 6.56 -46.16
CA GLY A 641 6.03 6.20 -47.21
C GLY A 641 4.57 6.30 -46.78
N TYR A 642 4.28 6.90 -45.62
CA TYR A 642 2.94 7.03 -45.07
C TYR A 642 2.71 8.42 -44.44
N GLY A 643 1.45 8.88 -44.43
CA GLY A 643 1.04 10.09 -43.71
C GLY A 643 0.69 9.78 -42.25
N VAL A 644 0.82 10.75 -41.34
CA VAL A 644 0.44 10.58 -39.92
C VAL A 644 -0.50 11.70 -39.49
N ILE A 645 -1.69 11.34 -39.01
CA ILE A 645 -2.74 12.31 -38.62
C ILE A 645 -2.32 13.01 -37.33
N SER A 646 -2.53 14.34 -37.30
CA SER A 646 -2.24 15.20 -36.14
C SER A 646 -0.79 15.10 -35.66
N SER A 647 0.14 14.94 -36.61
CA SER A 647 1.59 14.91 -36.37
C SER A 647 2.27 16.00 -37.19
N PRO A 648 3.10 16.88 -36.60
CA PRO A 648 3.35 17.02 -35.16
C PRO A 648 2.15 17.64 -34.40
N ARG A 649 2.04 17.40 -33.09
CA ARG A 649 1.11 18.13 -32.21
C ARG A 649 1.65 18.41 -30.81
N SER A 650 1.08 19.44 -30.17
CA SER A 650 1.34 19.77 -28.76
C SER A 650 0.66 18.78 -27.81
N VAL A 651 1.28 18.51 -26.68
CA VAL A 651 0.83 17.58 -25.63
C VAL A 651 0.78 18.27 -24.28
N ASP A 652 -0.31 18.09 -23.54
CA ASP A 652 -0.49 18.61 -22.17
C ASP A 652 0.04 17.58 -21.17
N MET A 653 1.10 17.94 -20.45
CA MET A 653 1.75 17.04 -19.50
C MET A 653 1.26 17.24 -18.06
N GLY A 654 0.10 17.84 -17.82
CA GLY A 654 -0.46 18.04 -16.48
C GLY A 654 -0.64 16.75 -15.67
N THR A 655 -0.79 15.60 -16.33
CA THR A 655 -0.81 14.27 -15.71
C THR A 655 -0.10 13.24 -16.60
N SER A 656 0.34 12.11 -16.02
CA SER A 656 0.89 11.00 -16.81
C SER A 656 -0.21 10.34 -17.65
N HIS A 657 -0.01 10.21 -18.96
CA HIS A 657 -1.04 9.73 -19.89
C HIS A 657 -0.46 9.16 -21.20
N VAL A 658 -1.34 8.77 -22.13
CA VAL A 658 -0.99 8.14 -23.40
C VAL A 658 -1.47 8.99 -24.59
N GLU A 659 -0.56 9.31 -25.52
CA GLU A 659 -0.83 10.02 -26.76
C GLU A 659 -0.91 9.04 -27.95
N ARG A 660 -1.98 9.11 -28.74
CA ARG A 660 -2.22 8.19 -29.87
C ARG A 660 -2.14 8.89 -31.23
N PHE A 661 -1.43 8.28 -32.17
CA PHE A 661 -1.18 8.73 -33.54
C PHE A 661 -1.65 7.67 -34.55
N LEU A 662 -2.24 8.12 -35.65
CA LEU A 662 -2.76 7.23 -36.69
C LEU A 662 -1.99 7.44 -38.01
N VAL A 663 -1.37 6.37 -38.50
CA VAL A 663 -0.69 6.28 -39.80
C VAL A 663 -1.70 5.90 -40.88
N VAL A 664 -1.60 6.57 -42.02
CA VAL A 664 -2.47 6.41 -43.19
C VAL A 664 -1.61 6.28 -44.47
N PRO A 665 -2.11 5.64 -45.54
CA PRO A 665 -1.39 5.58 -46.83
C PRO A 665 -0.89 6.96 -47.27
N ALA A 666 0.38 7.07 -47.70
CA ALA A 666 0.80 8.27 -48.40
C ALA A 666 0.15 8.25 -49.78
N ASN A 667 -0.72 9.21 -50.07
CA ASN A 667 -1.33 9.30 -51.38
C ASN A 667 -0.24 9.52 -52.44
N SER A 668 -0.06 8.58 -53.37
CA SER A 668 0.71 8.80 -54.60
C SER A 668 -0.10 9.64 -55.57
N ASN A 669 -0.16 10.96 -55.36
CA ASN A 669 0.11 11.98 -56.40
C ASN A 669 -0.30 13.39 -55.96
N PRO A 670 0.54 14.41 -56.23
CA PRO A 670 0.06 15.77 -56.44
C PRO A 670 -0.67 15.85 -57.80
N ALA A 671 -1.71 16.68 -57.91
CA ALA A 671 -2.54 16.91 -59.10
C ALA A 671 -3.63 15.85 -59.39
N PHE A 672 -4.87 16.16 -59.01
CA PHE A 672 -6.06 16.25 -59.88
C PHE A 672 -7.29 16.53 -58.99
N PHE A 673 -7.63 17.82 -58.83
CA PHE A 673 -8.94 18.26 -58.34
C PHE A 673 -9.71 18.84 -59.52
N LEU A 674 -10.36 17.99 -60.31
CA LEU A 674 -11.44 18.38 -61.21
C LEU A 674 -12.51 17.29 -61.14
N GLY A 675 -13.62 17.59 -60.47
CA GLY A 675 -14.78 16.70 -60.46
C GLY A 675 -15.76 16.96 -59.33
N ILE A 676 -16.83 17.70 -59.65
CA ILE A 676 -18.17 17.66 -59.02
C ILE A 676 -18.40 18.45 -57.72
N ASP A 677 -17.80 19.64 -57.54
CA ASP A 677 -18.26 20.58 -56.48
C ASP A 677 -18.45 22.05 -56.90
N GLY A 678 -18.12 22.43 -58.15
CA GLY A 678 -18.29 23.81 -58.62
C GLY A 678 -19.72 24.20 -59.00
N MET A 679 -20.50 23.29 -59.57
CA MET A 679 -21.86 23.58 -60.06
C MET A 679 -22.90 23.70 -58.93
N VAL A 680 -22.72 22.96 -57.84
CA VAL A 680 -23.66 22.97 -56.71
C VAL A 680 -23.51 24.25 -55.88
N LEU A 681 -22.28 24.76 -55.73
CA LEU A 681 -22.00 26.03 -55.03
C LEU A 681 -22.56 27.26 -55.76
N VAL A 682 -22.56 27.27 -57.10
CA VAL A 682 -23.14 28.37 -57.90
C VAL A 682 -24.67 28.36 -57.83
N THR A 683 -25.31 27.19 -57.79
CA THR A 683 -26.78 27.10 -57.62
C THR A 683 -27.25 27.52 -56.22
N ILE A 684 -26.46 27.22 -55.18
CA ILE A 684 -26.80 27.60 -53.80
C ILE A 684 -26.58 29.10 -53.56
N ALA A 685 -25.57 29.71 -54.19
CA ALA A 685 -25.32 31.15 -54.09
C ALA A 685 -26.42 32.00 -54.76
N VAL A 686 -27.01 31.53 -55.86
CA VAL A 686 -28.10 32.23 -56.56
C VAL A 686 -29.42 32.11 -55.79
N LEU A 687 -29.66 30.99 -55.10
CA LEU A 687 -30.87 30.77 -54.28
C LEU A 687 -30.83 31.51 -52.93
N MET A 688 -29.64 31.69 -52.35
CA MET A 688 -29.42 32.47 -51.11
C MET A 688 -29.49 33.98 -51.35
N GLY A 689 -29.14 34.47 -52.54
CA GLY A 689 -29.21 35.89 -52.90
C GLY A 689 -30.63 36.45 -52.98
N THR A 690 -31.61 35.61 -53.33
CA THR A 690 -33.01 36.04 -53.50
C THR A 690 -33.82 36.06 -52.19
N LEU A 691 -33.35 35.36 -51.15
CA LEU A 691 -34.09 35.17 -49.89
C LEU A 691 -33.75 36.20 -48.80
N LEU A 692 -32.70 37.01 -48.99
CA LEU A 692 -32.24 38.02 -48.02
C LEU A 692 -32.85 39.42 -48.19
N ILE A 693 -33.78 39.62 -49.13
CA ILE A 693 -34.32 40.96 -49.45
C ILE A 693 -35.71 41.24 -48.82
N VAL A 694 -36.41 40.26 -48.25
CA VAL A 694 -37.78 40.48 -47.72
C VAL A 694 -37.86 40.33 -46.20
N MET A 695 -37.62 41.47 -45.55
CA MET A 695 -38.15 41.96 -44.26
C MET A 695 -37.89 41.23 -42.92
N PRO A 696 -37.88 42.00 -41.80
CA PRO A 696 -37.19 41.65 -40.56
C PRO A 696 -38.13 41.49 -39.34
N VAL A 697 -37.51 41.26 -38.17
CA VAL A 697 -38.01 41.43 -36.79
C VAL A 697 -38.73 40.22 -36.18
N VAL A 698 -38.10 39.59 -35.18
CA VAL A 698 -38.53 39.52 -33.76
C VAL A 698 -37.55 38.61 -33.00
N ARG A 699 -36.95 39.13 -31.92
CA ARG A 699 -36.03 38.42 -31.01
C ARG A 699 -36.80 37.73 -29.88
N ARG A 700 -36.55 36.43 -29.63
CA ARG A 700 -36.09 35.90 -28.31
C ARG A 700 -35.77 34.38 -28.32
N ARG A 701 -34.55 34.09 -27.81
CA ARG A 701 -34.02 32.92 -27.05
C ARG A 701 -34.10 31.46 -27.58
N ARG A 702 -32.90 30.84 -27.55
CA ARG A 702 -32.46 29.58 -26.86
C ARG A 702 -31.86 28.48 -27.76
N GLN A 703 -30.63 28.08 -27.40
CA GLN A 703 -29.92 26.79 -27.54
C GLN A 703 -30.50 25.73 -28.49
N THR A 704 -29.68 25.14 -29.38
CA THR A 704 -29.10 23.77 -29.25
C THR A 704 -28.44 23.28 -30.55
N ASN A 705 -27.35 22.54 -30.34
CA ASN A 705 -26.76 21.41 -31.09
C ASN A 705 -27.43 20.85 -32.36
N GLY A 706 -26.56 20.37 -33.26
CA GLY A 706 -26.85 19.27 -34.19
C GLY A 706 -25.78 19.17 -35.30
N ASN A 707 -24.63 18.54 -35.04
CA ASN A 707 -24.31 17.14 -35.38
C ASN A 707 -23.92 16.89 -36.85
N VAL A 708 -22.61 16.73 -37.09
CA VAL A 708 -22.05 16.00 -38.23
C VAL A 708 -21.77 14.56 -37.77
N ARG A 709 -22.34 13.57 -38.48
CA ARG A 709 -22.12 12.13 -38.24
C ARG A 709 -20.80 11.66 -38.88
N PRO A 710 -19.97 10.82 -38.22
CA PRO A 710 -18.82 10.18 -38.86
C PRO A 710 -19.16 8.83 -39.54
N ARG A 711 -18.37 8.52 -40.57
CA ARG A 711 -18.41 7.30 -41.40
C ARG A 711 -18.15 6.01 -40.60
N SER A 712 -18.84 4.94 -40.98
CA SER A 712 -18.81 3.59 -40.42
C SER A 712 -17.56 2.77 -40.81
N PRO A 713 -16.93 2.03 -39.88
CA PRO A 713 -15.98 0.97 -40.19
C PRO A 713 -16.69 -0.37 -40.50
N SER A 714 -16.05 -1.20 -41.32
CA SER A 714 -16.49 -2.53 -41.79
C SER A 714 -17.02 -3.45 -40.68
N ALA A 715 -18.15 -4.10 -40.94
CA ALA A 715 -18.89 -4.92 -39.98
C ALA A 715 -18.19 -6.25 -39.66
N VAL A 716 -17.41 -6.28 -38.58
CA VAL A 716 -16.87 -7.53 -37.98
C VAL A 716 -18.00 -8.27 -37.26
N ALA A 717 -18.52 -9.36 -37.79
CA ALA A 717 -19.60 -10.14 -37.19
C ALA A 717 -19.19 -10.69 -35.81
N LEU A 718 -19.98 -10.39 -34.77
CA LEU A 718 -19.77 -10.89 -33.40
C LEU A 718 -20.94 -11.81 -33.06
N GLU A 719 -20.65 -13.05 -32.73
CA GLU A 719 -21.63 -14.04 -32.28
C GLU A 719 -22.07 -13.78 -30.82
N PRO A 720 -23.38 -13.88 -30.49
CA PRO A 720 -23.87 -13.79 -29.11
C PRO A 720 -23.25 -14.87 -28.22
N GLY A 721 -22.91 -14.50 -26.98
CA GLY A 721 -22.35 -15.43 -25.98
C GLY A 721 -20.86 -15.74 -26.16
N THR A 722 -20.18 -15.03 -27.06
CA THR A 722 -18.76 -15.26 -27.33
C THR A 722 -17.90 -14.16 -26.71
N SER A 723 -16.80 -14.58 -26.10
CA SER A 723 -15.78 -13.68 -25.54
C SER A 723 -14.59 -13.60 -26.46
N TYR A 724 -14.22 -12.39 -26.82
CA TYR A 724 -13.19 -12.11 -27.80
C TYR A 724 -11.99 -11.41 -27.17
N LEU A 725 -10.82 -11.98 -27.42
CA LEU A 725 -9.52 -11.38 -27.20
C LEU A 725 -9.13 -10.57 -28.43
N LEU A 726 -8.70 -9.33 -28.23
CA LEU A 726 -8.07 -8.53 -29.28
C LEU A 726 -6.57 -8.44 -28.94
N PRO A 727 -5.74 -9.37 -29.42
CA PRO A 727 -4.34 -9.46 -29.04
C PRO A 727 -3.53 -8.33 -29.68
N ASP A 728 -2.56 -7.81 -28.94
CA ASP A 728 -1.65 -6.74 -29.39
C ASP A 728 -2.37 -5.42 -29.81
N GLU A 729 -3.64 -5.23 -29.42
CA GLU A 729 -4.45 -4.06 -29.77
C GLU A 729 -4.69 -3.08 -28.62
N LYS A 730 -4.14 -1.87 -28.76
CA LYS A 730 -4.56 -0.65 -28.06
C LYS A 730 -6.09 -0.42 -28.16
N PRO A 731 -6.67 0.29 -27.18
CA PRO A 731 -8.12 0.36 -26.96
C PRO A 731 -8.94 0.90 -28.14
N ASP A 732 -8.37 1.77 -28.97
CA ASP A 732 -9.11 2.55 -29.97
C ASP A 732 -9.84 1.68 -31.02
N ARG A 733 -9.29 0.50 -31.41
CA ARG A 733 -9.98 -0.45 -32.30
C ARG A 733 -11.12 -1.19 -31.60
N ALA A 734 -10.91 -1.62 -30.35
CA ALA A 734 -11.96 -2.25 -29.54
C ALA A 734 -13.13 -1.27 -29.29
N PHE A 735 -12.82 -0.02 -28.97
CA PHE A 735 -13.80 1.07 -28.87
C PHE A 735 -14.49 1.38 -30.22
N GLY A 736 -13.78 1.27 -31.35
CA GLY A 736 -14.36 1.44 -32.68
C GLY A 736 -15.34 0.32 -33.06
N ILE A 737 -14.97 -0.94 -32.82
CA ILE A 737 -15.85 -2.10 -33.00
C ILE A 737 -17.07 -1.96 -32.08
N PHE A 738 -16.86 -1.63 -30.81
CA PHE A 738 -17.92 -1.38 -29.85
C PHE A 738 -18.86 -0.24 -30.30
N SER A 739 -18.34 0.93 -30.65
CA SER A 739 -19.13 2.10 -31.10
C SER A 739 -19.95 1.81 -32.36
N SER A 740 -19.40 1.02 -33.30
CA SER A 740 -20.16 0.56 -34.47
C SER A 740 -21.36 -0.31 -34.08
N ARG A 741 -21.25 -1.13 -33.02
CA ARG A 741 -22.34 -1.96 -32.51
C ARG A 741 -23.39 -1.15 -31.78
N ILE A 742 -22.98 -0.14 -31.01
CA ILE A 742 -23.91 0.82 -30.39
C ILE A 742 -24.71 1.57 -31.45
N THR A 743 -24.06 1.99 -32.54
CA THR A 743 -24.71 2.67 -33.67
C THR A 743 -25.71 1.76 -34.40
N ASN A 744 -25.49 0.45 -34.37
CA ASN A 744 -26.38 -0.58 -34.96
C ASN A 744 -27.44 -1.12 -33.98
N GLY A 745 -27.61 -0.50 -32.81
CA GLY A 745 -28.70 -0.80 -31.86
C GLY A 745 -28.32 -1.63 -30.64
N ALA A 746 -27.08 -2.14 -30.54
CA ALA A 746 -26.62 -2.92 -29.40
C ALA A 746 -26.59 -2.09 -28.10
N LYS A 747 -26.82 -2.74 -26.96
CA LYS A 747 -26.67 -2.08 -25.64
C LYS A 747 -25.25 -2.29 -25.17
N GLY A 748 -24.55 -1.20 -24.83
CA GLY A 748 -23.13 -1.22 -24.49
C GLY A 748 -22.81 -0.94 -23.02
N LEU A 749 -21.78 -1.61 -22.48
CA LEU A 749 -21.06 -1.22 -21.27
C LEU A 749 -19.57 -1.11 -21.58
N VAL A 750 -18.95 -0.04 -21.12
CA VAL A 750 -17.49 0.11 -21.17
C VAL A 750 -16.93 0.08 -19.76
N ILE A 751 -15.91 -0.72 -19.54
CA ILE A 751 -15.01 -0.64 -18.38
C ILE A 751 -13.65 -0.24 -18.94
N SER A 752 -13.12 0.90 -18.50
CA SER A 752 -11.86 1.42 -19.05
C SER A 752 -11.03 2.18 -18.02
N ARG A 753 -9.73 2.31 -18.27
CA ARG A 753 -8.86 3.28 -17.56
C ARG A 753 -9.02 4.72 -18.03
N ILE A 754 -9.76 4.96 -19.11
CA ILE A 754 -10.03 6.31 -19.62
C ILE A 754 -11.17 6.92 -18.79
N TYR A 755 -10.99 8.17 -18.34
CA TYR A 755 -12.00 8.88 -17.55
C TYR A 755 -13.33 8.98 -18.33
N PRO A 756 -14.51 8.78 -17.70
CA PRO A 756 -15.78 8.57 -18.43
C PRO A 756 -16.15 9.70 -19.40
N ASP A 757 -15.96 10.96 -18.99
CA ASP A 757 -16.26 12.11 -19.85
C ASP A 757 -15.32 12.20 -21.06
N GLU A 758 -14.08 11.75 -20.89
CA GLU A 758 -13.12 11.67 -22.00
C GLU A 758 -13.50 10.55 -22.96
N ALA A 759 -13.83 9.35 -22.46
CA ALA A 759 -14.25 8.21 -23.29
C ALA A 759 -15.54 8.53 -24.09
N ARG A 760 -16.50 9.25 -23.47
CA ARG A 760 -17.72 9.73 -24.15
C ARG A 760 -17.41 10.69 -25.29
N ARG A 761 -16.59 11.72 -25.01
CA ARG A 761 -16.20 12.73 -26.02
C ARG A 761 -15.41 12.09 -27.16
N ARG A 762 -14.50 11.18 -26.84
CA ARG A 762 -13.54 10.57 -27.79
C ARG A 762 -14.19 9.57 -28.75
N TYR A 763 -15.13 8.75 -28.28
CA TYR A 763 -15.70 7.64 -29.06
C TYR A 763 -17.18 7.81 -29.43
N GLY A 764 -17.77 8.98 -29.15
CA GLY A 764 -19.17 9.26 -29.48
C GLY A 764 -20.18 8.43 -28.68
N LEU A 765 -19.81 8.00 -27.47
CA LEU A 765 -20.59 7.07 -26.64
C LEU A 765 -21.60 7.79 -25.72
N ALA A 766 -22.31 8.78 -26.27
CA ALA A 766 -23.30 9.54 -25.51
C ALA A 766 -24.42 8.62 -25.01
N GLY A 767 -24.64 8.57 -23.69
CA GLY A 767 -25.66 7.72 -23.06
C GLY A 767 -25.24 6.26 -22.81
N VAL A 768 -24.02 5.86 -23.16
CA VAL A 768 -23.47 4.55 -22.81
C VAL A 768 -22.90 4.60 -21.38
N PRO A 769 -23.23 3.63 -20.51
CA PRO A 769 -22.57 3.46 -19.21
C PRO A 769 -21.06 3.19 -19.38
N ILE A 770 -20.23 3.98 -18.69
CA ILE A 770 -18.78 3.83 -18.68
C ILE A 770 -18.33 3.74 -17.22
N LEU A 771 -17.56 2.72 -16.89
CA LEU A 771 -16.97 2.49 -15.58
C LEU A 771 -15.48 2.71 -15.67
N TRP A 772 -14.98 3.61 -14.83
CA TRP A 772 -13.59 3.98 -14.77
C TRP A 772 -12.85 3.11 -13.76
N LEU A 773 -11.86 2.35 -14.23
CA LEU A 773 -10.96 1.56 -13.39
C LEU A 773 -10.02 2.49 -12.61
N SER A 774 -10.41 2.86 -11.39
CA SER A 774 -9.67 3.82 -10.56
C SER A 774 -9.80 3.48 -9.06
N ARG A 775 -8.73 3.72 -8.30
CA ARG A 775 -8.74 3.63 -6.82
C ARG A 775 -9.36 4.88 -6.17
N GLY A 776 -9.68 5.91 -6.96
CA GLY A 776 -10.37 7.11 -6.50
C GLY A 776 -11.89 6.92 -6.36
N TYR A 777 -12.52 7.79 -5.58
CA TYR A 777 -13.96 7.78 -5.36
C TYR A 777 -14.70 8.59 -6.44
N GLY A 778 -15.75 8.02 -7.02
CA GLY A 778 -16.58 8.69 -8.02
C GLY A 778 -17.84 7.88 -8.36
N ARG A 779 -18.79 8.50 -9.09
CA ARG A 779 -20.10 7.88 -9.42
C ARG A 779 -20.00 6.81 -10.52
N GLU A 780 -18.93 6.85 -11.28
CA GLU A 780 -18.67 6.00 -12.44
C GLU A 780 -17.28 5.36 -12.29
N THR A 781 -16.88 5.03 -11.05
CA THR A 781 -15.59 4.40 -10.75
C THR A 781 -15.79 3.01 -10.17
N VAL A 782 -14.90 2.10 -10.56
CA VAL A 782 -14.78 0.77 -9.98
C VAL A 782 -13.32 0.54 -9.60
N ASN A 783 -13.12 0.07 -8.37
CA ASN A 783 -11.79 -0.20 -7.86
C ASN A 783 -11.17 -1.40 -8.60
N PRO A 784 -9.99 -1.26 -9.22
CA PRO A 784 -9.33 -2.35 -9.94
C PRO A 784 -8.98 -3.57 -9.07
N THR A 785 -8.93 -3.45 -7.74
CA THR A 785 -8.70 -4.60 -6.84
C THR A 785 -9.98 -5.37 -6.49
N ASN A 786 -11.15 -4.84 -6.87
CA ASN A 786 -12.44 -5.48 -6.62
C ASN A 786 -12.98 -6.18 -7.87
N LEU A 787 -12.31 -7.28 -8.25
CA LEU A 787 -12.68 -8.10 -9.43
C LEU A 787 -14.12 -8.64 -9.33
N GLY A 788 -14.62 -8.92 -8.12
CA GLY A 788 -16.01 -9.37 -7.92
C GLY A 788 -17.04 -8.30 -8.26
N ALA A 789 -16.77 -7.03 -7.93
CA ALA A 789 -17.65 -5.93 -8.34
C ALA A 789 -17.68 -5.74 -9.86
N LEU A 790 -16.56 -5.98 -10.56
CA LEU A 790 -16.49 -5.94 -12.03
C LEU A 790 -17.36 -7.03 -12.67
N VAL A 791 -17.28 -8.28 -12.20
CA VAL A 791 -18.10 -9.39 -12.70
C VAL A 791 -19.59 -9.08 -12.48
N HIS A 792 -19.98 -8.70 -11.26
CA HIS A 792 -21.37 -8.41 -10.92
C HIS A 792 -21.94 -7.24 -11.75
N GLU A 793 -21.14 -6.23 -12.03
CA GLU A 793 -21.58 -5.08 -12.81
C GLU A 793 -21.74 -5.41 -14.30
N ILE A 794 -20.92 -6.32 -14.84
CA ILE A 794 -21.07 -6.88 -16.18
C ILE A 794 -22.31 -7.77 -16.26
N GLU A 795 -22.53 -8.63 -15.26
CA GLU A 795 -23.69 -9.53 -15.17
C GLU A 795 -25.00 -8.73 -15.06
N ARG A 796 -25.06 -7.77 -14.14
CA ARG A 796 -26.18 -6.83 -13.98
C ARG A 796 -26.46 -6.05 -15.27
N PHE A 797 -25.41 -5.70 -16.01
CA PHE A 797 -25.56 -5.02 -17.27
C PHE A 797 -26.10 -5.93 -18.37
N ALA A 798 -25.62 -7.16 -18.48
CA ALA A 798 -25.96 -8.11 -19.54
C ALA A 798 -27.35 -8.73 -19.35
N SER A 799 -27.78 -8.92 -18.10
CA SER A 799 -29.08 -9.53 -17.77
C SER A 799 -30.26 -8.70 -18.30
N GLY A 800 -31.16 -9.36 -19.05
CA GLY A 800 -32.42 -8.79 -19.54
C GLY A 800 -32.28 -7.79 -20.70
N LYS A 801 -31.12 -7.68 -21.35
CA LYS A 801 -30.93 -6.80 -22.52
C LYS A 801 -30.85 -7.58 -23.82
N GLU A 802 -31.50 -7.07 -24.85
CA GLU A 802 -31.32 -7.54 -26.22
C GLU A 802 -30.00 -7.03 -26.79
N ASP A 803 -29.18 -7.94 -27.34
CA ASP A 803 -27.86 -7.70 -27.92
C ASP A 803 -26.87 -6.93 -27.01
N PRO A 804 -26.51 -7.47 -25.81
CA PRO A 804 -25.57 -6.81 -24.91
C PRO A 804 -24.12 -6.97 -25.40
N ILE A 805 -23.38 -5.88 -25.40
CA ILE A 805 -21.95 -5.84 -25.70
C ILE A 805 -21.17 -5.16 -24.56
N VAL A 806 -20.08 -5.78 -24.14
CA VAL A 806 -19.25 -5.33 -23.02
C VAL A 806 -17.81 -5.19 -23.51
N LEU A 807 -17.22 -4.03 -23.22
CA LEU A 807 -15.81 -3.76 -23.50
C LEU A 807 -15.05 -3.63 -22.18
N LEU A 808 -14.06 -4.50 -21.95
CA LEU A 808 -13.16 -4.45 -20.80
C LEU A 808 -11.76 -4.01 -21.23
N ASP A 809 -11.51 -2.70 -21.17
CA ASP A 809 -10.24 -2.05 -21.47
C ASP A 809 -9.41 -1.78 -20.20
N GLY A 810 -8.57 -2.75 -19.83
CA GLY A 810 -7.67 -2.59 -18.68
C GLY A 810 -7.25 -3.89 -18.03
N LEU A 811 -7.28 -5.02 -18.75
CA LEU A 811 -6.88 -6.31 -18.18
C LEU A 811 -5.42 -6.28 -17.68
N GLU A 812 -4.52 -5.57 -18.34
CA GLU A 812 -3.12 -5.37 -17.89
C GLU A 812 -3.06 -4.59 -16.58
N TYR A 813 -3.96 -3.61 -16.42
CA TYR A 813 -4.04 -2.86 -15.17
C TYR A 813 -4.58 -3.72 -14.04
N LEU A 814 -5.56 -4.57 -14.32
CA LEU A 814 -6.05 -5.54 -13.33
C LEU A 814 -4.94 -6.54 -12.94
N LEU A 815 -4.08 -6.96 -13.87
CA LEU A 815 -2.92 -7.82 -13.61
C LEU A 815 -1.86 -7.18 -12.71
N VAL A 816 -1.58 -5.87 -12.85
CA VAL A 816 -0.61 -5.17 -12.00
C VAL A 816 -1.14 -4.99 -10.56
N GLN A 817 -2.45 -4.90 -10.41
CA GLN A 817 -3.11 -4.53 -9.16
C GLN A 817 -3.58 -5.75 -8.35
N ASN A 818 -3.57 -6.95 -8.93
CA ASN A 818 -4.09 -8.17 -8.34
C ASN A 818 -3.14 -9.35 -8.57
N ASP A 819 -3.31 -10.37 -7.73
CA ASP A 819 -2.64 -11.66 -7.91
C ASP A 819 -2.97 -12.27 -9.30
N PRO A 820 -1.98 -12.69 -10.11
CA PRO A 820 -2.23 -13.19 -11.46
C PRO A 820 -3.19 -14.38 -11.52
N GLN A 821 -3.17 -15.27 -10.50
CA GLN A 821 -4.10 -16.39 -10.41
C GLN A 821 -5.56 -15.94 -10.22
N LYS A 822 -5.79 -14.78 -9.60
CA LYS A 822 -7.14 -14.20 -9.46
C LYS A 822 -7.63 -13.62 -10.78
N ILE A 823 -6.73 -13.14 -11.64
CA ILE A 823 -7.09 -12.63 -12.97
C ILE A 823 -7.48 -13.74 -13.93
N VAL A 824 -6.78 -14.89 -13.90
CA VAL A 824 -7.19 -16.07 -14.67
C VAL A 824 -8.64 -16.43 -14.34
N LYS A 825 -8.95 -16.60 -13.04
CA LYS A 825 -10.32 -16.90 -12.58
C LYS A 825 -11.33 -15.82 -12.92
N PHE A 826 -10.90 -14.56 -12.95
CA PHE A 826 -11.75 -13.44 -13.33
C PHE A 826 -12.10 -13.48 -14.82
N VAL A 827 -11.15 -13.73 -15.70
CA VAL A 827 -11.40 -13.85 -17.14
C VAL A 827 -12.27 -15.07 -17.46
N GLU A 828 -12.03 -16.21 -16.77
CA GLU A 828 -12.91 -17.38 -16.82
C GLU A 828 -14.35 -17.01 -16.43
N ALA A 829 -14.53 -16.33 -15.30
CA ALA A 829 -15.85 -15.89 -14.85
C ALA A 829 -16.54 -14.92 -15.83
N LEU A 830 -15.79 -14.01 -16.46
CA LEU A 830 -16.35 -13.12 -17.47
C LEU A 830 -16.76 -13.85 -18.75
N ALA A 831 -15.99 -14.86 -19.17
CA ALA A 831 -16.33 -15.68 -20.32
C ALA A 831 -17.61 -16.51 -20.06
N ASP A 832 -17.77 -17.02 -18.84
CA ASP A 832 -18.98 -17.69 -18.39
C ASP A 832 -20.18 -16.71 -18.37
N THR A 833 -20.03 -15.51 -17.78
CA THR A 833 -21.08 -14.49 -17.77
C THR A 833 -21.50 -14.08 -19.18
N ALA A 834 -20.54 -13.90 -20.08
CA ALA A 834 -20.82 -13.58 -21.48
C ALA A 834 -21.64 -14.68 -22.15
N SER A 835 -21.25 -15.95 -21.93
CA SER A 835 -21.94 -17.13 -22.48
C SER A 835 -23.37 -17.26 -21.96
N VAL A 836 -23.58 -17.14 -20.65
CA VAL A 836 -24.89 -17.30 -19.99
C VAL A 836 -25.90 -16.23 -20.44
N HIS A 837 -25.45 -14.98 -20.61
CA HIS A 837 -26.32 -13.87 -20.98
C HIS A 837 -26.32 -13.53 -22.48
N HIS A 838 -25.76 -14.41 -23.32
CA HIS A 838 -25.57 -14.16 -24.75
C HIS A 838 -24.89 -12.81 -25.06
N ALA A 839 -24.04 -12.32 -24.16
CA ALA A 839 -23.32 -11.06 -24.31
C ALA A 839 -22.06 -11.24 -25.15
N LYS A 840 -21.70 -10.20 -25.89
CA LYS A 840 -20.45 -10.12 -26.65
C LYS A 840 -19.42 -9.42 -25.77
N LEU A 841 -18.40 -10.15 -25.32
CA LEU A 841 -17.34 -9.58 -24.50
C LEU A 841 -16.12 -9.27 -25.36
N LEU A 842 -15.63 -8.03 -25.30
CA LEU A 842 -14.42 -7.57 -25.98
C LEU A 842 -13.35 -7.26 -24.94
N ILE A 843 -12.22 -7.95 -25.00
CA ILE A 843 -11.08 -7.72 -24.11
C ILE A 843 -9.83 -7.39 -24.97
N PRO A 844 -9.49 -6.11 -25.14
CA PRO A 844 -8.15 -5.75 -25.59
C PRO A 844 -7.12 -6.16 -24.53
N PHE A 845 -6.12 -6.94 -24.92
CA PHE A 845 -5.06 -7.40 -24.02
C PHE A 845 -3.74 -7.66 -24.76
N ASP A 846 -2.66 -7.02 -24.31
CA ASP A 846 -1.30 -7.30 -24.77
C ASP A 846 -0.76 -8.59 -24.12
N VAL A 847 -0.85 -9.70 -24.85
CA VAL A 847 -0.39 -11.02 -24.41
C VAL A 847 1.12 -11.10 -24.13
N LYS A 848 1.92 -10.10 -24.53
CA LYS A 848 3.36 -10.01 -24.20
C LYS A 848 3.61 -9.41 -22.82
N SER A 849 2.58 -8.86 -22.17
CA SER A 849 2.67 -8.30 -20.82
C SER A 849 2.69 -9.35 -19.70
N VAL A 850 2.48 -10.63 -20.04
CA VAL A 850 2.46 -11.76 -19.10
C VAL A 850 3.37 -12.89 -19.57
N ASN A 851 3.83 -13.73 -18.64
CA ASN A 851 4.66 -14.89 -18.98
C ASN A 851 3.86 -15.97 -19.74
N GLU A 852 4.57 -16.90 -20.38
CA GLU A 852 3.97 -17.89 -21.29
C GLU A 852 2.93 -18.80 -20.62
N THR A 853 3.16 -19.19 -19.36
CA THR A 853 2.23 -20.00 -18.57
C THR A 853 0.95 -19.23 -18.23
N GLN A 854 1.06 -17.96 -17.80
CA GLN A 854 -0.09 -17.11 -17.50
C GLN A 854 -0.88 -16.75 -18.75
N ARG A 855 -0.20 -16.50 -19.87
CA ARG A 855 -0.82 -16.24 -21.17
C ARG A 855 -1.75 -17.40 -21.55
N ALA A 856 -1.25 -18.63 -21.53
CA ALA A 856 -2.01 -19.82 -21.92
C ALA A 856 -3.28 -20.01 -21.06
N LEU A 857 -3.22 -19.63 -19.79
CA LEU A 857 -4.36 -19.73 -18.87
C LEU A 857 -5.39 -18.60 -19.10
N ILE A 858 -4.95 -17.35 -19.27
CA ILE A 858 -5.85 -16.19 -19.45
C ILE A 858 -6.59 -16.26 -20.80
N THR A 859 -5.93 -16.73 -21.85
CA THR A 859 -6.51 -16.74 -23.20
C THR A 859 -7.28 -18.01 -23.54
N ARG A 860 -7.34 -19.01 -22.63
CA ARG A 860 -7.91 -20.33 -22.92
C ARG A 860 -9.36 -20.26 -23.40
N ASP A 861 -10.15 -19.39 -22.79
CA ASP A 861 -11.60 -19.32 -22.98
C ASP A 861 -12.02 -18.10 -23.84
N LEU A 862 -11.05 -17.48 -24.55
CA LEU A 862 -11.27 -16.30 -25.39
C LEU A 862 -10.96 -16.62 -26.87
N GLN A 863 -11.86 -16.24 -27.78
CA GLN A 863 -11.62 -16.31 -29.22
C GLN A 863 -10.82 -15.10 -29.70
N THR A 864 -9.78 -15.33 -30.50
CA THR A 864 -9.01 -14.22 -31.07
C THR A 864 -9.77 -13.56 -32.22
N LEU A 865 -9.92 -12.22 -32.18
CA LEU A 865 -10.66 -11.41 -33.15
C LEU A 865 -9.79 -10.82 -34.27
#